data_AF-A0A2V9GNZ0-F1
#
_entry.id   AF-A0A2V9GNZ0-F1
#
_cell.length_a   1.000
_cell.length_b   1.000
_cell.length_c   1.000
_cell.angle_alpha   90.00
_cell.angle_beta   90.00
_cell.angle_gamma   90.00
#
_symmetry.space_group_name_H-M   'P 1'
#
loop_
_entity.id
_entity.type
_entity.pdbx_description
1 polymer ?
#
loop_
_entity_poly.entity_id
_entity_poly.type
_entity_poly.pdbx_seq_one_letter_code
_entity_poly.pdbx_strand_id
1 'polypeptide(L)'
;MALRDQDKELGMHRPIGRRDFLNGVAIALGSSLAGGFLPDLECVAEGAEQFAQDKPGYYPPILTGMRGSHDGSFEVAHAARDGNFRSNAGSLINTGETYDLVIVGGGISGLAAAYFHRKQDPSARILILDNHDDFGGHAKRNEFRVGGRMLLANGGTVSIESPFPYSAEARSLLTELGIEPAKFEEKFDDGKVYKGLKSAYFFDKETFGTDRLVIGGPAPRGREGAVSWSEFLAKTPLSETVQKDIVRLQEAKADYLPGLSSDEKKDKLSRMSYKDFLLKLVKVDPGVIPFYQTRTHGLFGVGIDGVSALDCWGLRFPGFQGMNIAPGPYRRMGFTAMGEATPEKEPYHFHFPDGNASIARALIRKLIPDVAPGHTAEDIVTAEFDYSRLDRNNSAIRIRLSSTAVRVRHAGDPASAKEVEISYAREKRTYNVRAKGTVLACWNMMIPYLCAELPDIQKQALRYGAKVPFVYSVVAVKNWKAFHTLGIQRVSSPGMYHTGVGLDQPVSIGDYKCSQTPDEPILIRMTRTPCMPGLPERDQHRAGRGELLSTSFQTFERNIRDQLSRILSAGGFDPARDIEAITVNRWPHGYAYEYNPLWDPDWPDGLRPCDIARKRFGRIAIANSDAAAAAYTDQAIDQAYRAVRELA
;
A
#
# COMPACT_ATOMS: atom_id res chain seq x y z
N MET A 1 -2.23 29.59 24.78
CA MET A 1 -0.83 30.04 24.66
C MET A 1 0.06 28.84 24.42
N ALA A 2 -0.02 27.80 25.28
CA ALA A 2 0.64 26.50 25.14
C ALA A 2 0.63 25.86 23.72
N LEU A 3 -0.52 25.75 23.04
CA LEU A 3 -0.57 25.20 21.67
C LEU A 3 0.23 26.05 20.66
N ARG A 4 0.24 27.38 20.81
CA ARG A 4 1.00 28.29 19.94
C ARG A 4 2.50 28.19 20.19
N ASP A 5 2.90 27.85 21.41
CA ASP A 5 4.31 27.68 21.78
C ASP A 5 4.82 26.31 21.29
N GLN A 6 4.02 25.24 21.42
CA GLN A 6 4.31 23.94 20.81
C GLN A 6 4.38 24.01 19.27
N ASP A 7 3.50 24.78 18.62
CA ASP A 7 3.54 24.96 17.16
C ASP A 7 4.82 25.63 16.68
N LYS A 8 5.39 26.52 17.49
CA LYS A 8 6.68 27.15 17.22
C LYS A 8 7.81 26.14 17.37
N GLU A 9 7.83 25.38 18.47
CA GLU A 9 8.83 24.34 18.73
C GLU A 9 8.85 23.25 17.66
N LEU A 10 7.67 22.80 17.21
CA LEU A 10 7.56 21.80 16.14
C LEU A 10 7.86 22.36 14.75
N GLY A 11 7.96 23.70 14.61
CA GLY A 11 8.17 24.35 13.33
C GLY A 11 6.95 24.30 12.40
N MET A 12 5.72 24.22 12.93
CA MET A 12 4.48 24.18 12.12
C MET A 12 4.29 25.44 11.26
N HIS A 13 4.98 26.54 11.61
CA HIS A 13 5.00 27.80 10.87
C HIS A 13 6.04 27.83 9.74
N ARG A 14 6.92 26.82 9.65
CA ARG A 14 7.95 26.73 8.61
C ARG A 14 7.34 26.06 7.38
N PRO A 15 7.46 26.67 6.19
CA PRO A 15 7.04 26.00 4.97
C PRO A 15 7.92 24.78 4.75
N ILE A 16 7.30 23.62 4.52
CA ILE A 16 7.93 22.45 3.92
C ILE A 16 7.61 22.45 2.44
N GLY A 17 8.48 21.83 1.62
CA GLY A 17 8.21 21.66 0.19
C GLY A 17 6.91 20.91 -0.02
N ARG A 18 5.84 21.64 -0.38
CA ARG A 18 4.54 21.08 -0.78
C ARG A 18 4.32 21.33 -2.25
N ARG A 19 4.33 20.25 -3.03
CA ARG A 19 3.93 20.25 -4.43
C ARG A 19 2.61 19.49 -4.48
N ASP A 20 1.52 20.23 -4.32
CA ASP A 20 0.18 19.67 -4.39
C ASP A 20 -0.29 19.64 -5.84
N PHE A 21 -1.05 18.60 -6.21
CA PHE A 21 -1.80 18.61 -7.46
C PHE A 21 -3.06 19.44 -7.28
N LEU A 22 -3.08 20.64 -7.86
CA LEU A 22 -4.31 21.41 -8.01
C LEU A 22 -5.04 20.85 -9.22
N ASN A 23 -6.04 19.99 -8.98
CA ASN A 23 -6.95 19.47 -10.02
C ASN A 23 -7.48 20.62 -10.90
N GLY A 24 -6.85 20.85 -12.06
CA GLY A 24 -7.41 21.63 -13.16
C GLY A 24 -7.72 23.11 -12.93
N VAL A 25 -7.34 23.75 -11.82
CA VAL A 25 -7.37 25.21 -11.75
C VAL A 25 -6.14 25.71 -12.51
N ALA A 26 -6.32 25.98 -13.80
CA ALA A 26 -5.34 26.72 -14.56
C ALA A 26 -5.05 28.03 -13.82
N ILE A 27 -3.84 28.20 -13.30
CA ILE A 27 -3.32 29.52 -12.96
C ILE A 27 -3.03 30.19 -14.31
N ALA A 28 -4.08 30.69 -14.95
CA ALA A 28 -4.01 31.65 -16.05
C ALA A 28 -3.86 33.07 -15.47
N LEU A 29 -2.89 33.29 -14.57
CA LEU A 29 -2.60 34.60 -13.99
C LEU A 29 -1.46 35.34 -14.70
N GLY A 30 -1.11 34.94 -15.93
CA GLY A 30 0.03 35.52 -16.67
C GLY A 30 -0.30 36.29 -17.95
N SER A 31 -1.53 36.21 -18.49
CA SER A 31 -1.81 36.71 -19.86
C SER A 31 -3.03 37.63 -20.00
N SER A 32 -3.74 37.96 -18.92
CA SER A 32 -4.95 38.80 -18.98
C SER A 32 -4.71 40.33 -18.90
N LEU A 33 -3.45 40.80 -19.02
CA LEU A 33 -3.14 42.24 -18.99
C LEU A 33 -2.71 42.87 -20.33
N ALA A 34 -2.88 42.18 -21.47
CA ALA A 34 -2.54 42.74 -22.78
C ALA A 34 -3.63 42.49 -23.87
N GLY A 35 -4.90 42.52 -23.48
CA GLY A 35 -6.04 42.33 -24.40
C GLY A 35 -7.07 43.46 -24.30
N GLY A 36 -6.63 44.70 -24.23
CA GLY A 36 -7.52 45.87 -24.37
C GLY A 36 -7.53 46.33 -25.82
N PHE A 37 -8.73 46.41 -26.40
CA PHE A 37 -9.08 46.91 -27.74
C PHE A 37 -8.97 45.90 -28.89
N LEU A 38 -10.08 45.19 -29.16
CA LEU A 38 -10.72 45.03 -30.47
C LEU A 38 -12.09 44.33 -30.25
N PRO A 39 -13.23 44.96 -30.59
CA PRO A 39 -14.51 44.27 -30.65
C PRO A 39 -14.65 43.52 -31.99
N ASP A 40 -15.43 42.44 -31.98
CA ASP A 40 -15.79 41.59 -33.11
C ASP A 40 -14.72 40.64 -33.66
N LEU A 41 -14.56 39.50 -32.98
CA LEU A 41 -14.19 38.23 -33.61
C LEU A 41 -14.68 37.04 -32.75
N GLU A 42 -15.99 36.78 -32.73
CA GLU A 42 -16.52 35.45 -32.39
C GLU A 42 -16.23 34.50 -33.57
N CYS A 43 -14.96 34.09 -33.69
CA CYS A 43 -14.54 33.03 -34.59
C CYS A 43 -13.76 31.99 -33.78
N VAL A 44 -14.41 30.83 -33.60
CA VAL A 44 -13.88 29.50 -33.30
C VAL A 44 -12.41 29.47 -32.88
N ALA A 45 -12.20 29.38 -31.57
CA ALA A 45 -11.08 28.66 -31.01
C ALA A 45 -11.61 27.74 -29.90
N GLU A 46 -12.32 26.67 -30.28
CA GLU A 46 -12.24 25.40 -29.53
C GLU A 46 -10.80 24.88 -29.66
N GLY A 47 -9.85 25.59 -29.07
CA GLY A 47 -8.55 25.03 -28.79
C GLY A 47 -8.81 23.96 -27.75
N ALA A 48 -8.72 22.68 -28.16
CA ALA A 48 -8.90 21.54 -27.28
C ALA A 48 -8.11 21.78 -25.99
N GLU A 49 -8.81 22.06 -24.89
CA GLU A 49 -8.18 22.11 -23.58
C GLU A 49 -7.51 20.74 -23.39
N GLN A 50 -6.17 20.73 -23.44
CA GLN A 50 -5.42 19.50 -23.20
C GLN A 50 -5.68 19.06 -21.76
N PHE A 51 -5.99 17.78 -21.57
CA PHE A 51 -6.16 17.21 -20.23
C PHE A 51 -4.87 17.37 -19.43
N ALA A 52 -4.97 17.49 -18.10
CA ALA A 52 -3.81 17.76 -17.25
C ALA A 52 -2.60 16.84 -17.51
N GLN A 53 -2.84 15.53 -17.73
CA GLN A 53 -1.78 14.54 -17.98
C GLN A 53 -0.99 14.80 -19.28
N ASP A 54 -1.61 15.48 -20.26
CA ASP A 54 -1.04 15.68 -21.60
C ASP A 54 -0.24 17.00 -21.67
N LYS A 55 -0.29 17.81 -20.60
CA LYS A 55 0.42 19.09 -20.54
C LYS A 55 1.92 18.88 -20.25
N PRO A 56 2.81 19.69 -20.84
CA PRO A 56 4.23 19.66 -20.52
C PRO A 56 4.48 19.83 -19.01
N GLY A 57 5.41 19.05 -18.46
CA GLY A 57 5.77 19.10 -17.04
C GLY A 57 4.84 18.30 -16.10
N TYR A 58 3.84 17.59 -16.63
CA TYR A 58 3.05 16.66 -15.81
C TYR A 58 3.89 15.47 -15.36
N TYR A 59 4.27 15.45 -14.09
CA TYR A 59 5.05 14.37 -13.47
C TYR A 59 4.60 14.16 -12.01
N PRO A 60 3.55 13.35 -11.77
CA PRO A 60 3.01 13.10 -10.44
C PRO A 60 3.98 12.57 -9.36
N PRO A 61 5.05 11.80 -9.68
CA PRO A 61 5.95 11.25 -8.66
C PRO A 61 6.64 12.29 -7.78
N ILE A 62 6.86 13.53 -8.27
CA ILE A 62 7.49 14.61 -7.48
C ILE A 62 6.53 15.38 -6.58
N LEU A 63 5.24 15.03 -6.59
CA LEU A 63 4.24 15.66 -5.73
C LEU A 63 4.39 15.17 -4.29
N THR A 64 4.21 16.09 -3.34
CA THR A 64 4.32 15.83 -1.90
C THR A 64 2.98 16.13 -1.21
N GLY A 65 2.90 16.14 0.12
CA GLY A 65 1.63 16.36 0.82
C GLY A 65 0.82 15.08 0.99
N MET A 66 -0.51 15.15 0.85
CA MET A 66 -1.40 13.98 0.92
C MET A 66 -1.44 13.25 -0.42
N ARG A 67 -0.89 12.03 -0.43
CA ARG A 67 -0.79 11.14 -1.58
C ARG A 67 -1.48 9.80 -1.27
N GLY A 68 -1.28 8.79 -2.10
CA GLY A 68 -2.08 7.56 -2.09
C GLY A 68 -3.47 7.84 -2.66
N SER A 69 -4.53 7.61 -1.87
CA SER A 69 -5.88 8.10 -2.16
C SER A 69 -5.97 9.62 -1.88
N HIS A 70 -5.41 10.40 -2.80
CA HIS A 70 -5.37 11.86 -2.76
C HIS A 70 -6.74 12.47 -3.09
N ASP A 71 -6.93 13.74 -2.71
CA ASP A 71 -8.14 14.49 -3.08
C ASP A 71 -8.27 14.57 -4.62
N GLY A 72 -9.45 14.26 -5.12
CA GLY A 72 -9.76 14.07 -6.54
C GLY A 72 -9.79 12.62 -7.01
N SER A 73 -9.16 11.68 -6.28
CA SER A 73 -9.10 10.28 -6.73
C SER A 73 -10.31 9.43 -6.33
N PHE A 74 -11.10 9.81 -5.32
CA PHE A 74 -12.14 8.93 -4.76
C PHE A 74 -13.55 9.55 -4.76
N GLU A 75 -13.69 10.84 -4.98
CA GLU A 75 -14.93 11.59 -4.87
C GLU A 75 -15.95 11.15 -5.91
N VAL A 76 -15.51 10.92 -7.15
CA VAL A 76 -16.38 10.38 -8.21
C VAL A 76 -16.88 8.98 -7.84
N ALA A 77 -16.00 8.12 -7.35
CA ALA A 77 -16.35 6.76 -6.95
C ALA A 77 -17.34 6.76 -5.77
N HIS A 78 -17.13 7.63 -4.77
CA HIS A 78 -18.06 7.83 -3.67
C HIS A 78 -19.40 8.39 -4.14
N ALA A 79 -19.41 9.39 -5.03
CA ALA A 79 -20.65 9.91 -5.61
C ALA A 79 -21.41 8.82 -6.39
N ALA A 80 -20.72 7.92 -7.09
CA ALA A 80 -21.34 6.80 -7.78
C ALA A 80 -21.93 5.78 -6.80
N ARG A 81 -21.21 5.45 -5.72
CA ARG A 81 -21.68 4.61 -4.62
C ARG A 81 -22.95 5.17 -3.96
N ASP A 82 -22.95 6.48 -3.71
CA ASP A 82 -24.00 7.18 -2.98
C ASP A 82 -25.22 7.52 -3.86
N GLY A 83 -25.19 7.16 -5.15
CA GLY A 83 -26.27 7.45 -6.10
C GLY A 83 -26.34 8.90 -6.57
N ASN A 84 -25.45 9.76 -6.08
CA ASN A 84 -25.43 11.20 -6.36
C ASN A 84 -24.64 11.59 -7.61
N PHE A 85 -23.91 10.65 -8.24
CA PHE A 85 -23.12 10.94 -9.43
C PHE A 85 -23.98 11.44 -10.59
N ARG A 86 -25.12 10.81 -10.87
CA ARG A 86 -25.98 11.19 -12.01
C ARG A 86 -26.52 12.62 -11.91
N SER A 87 -26.78 13.09 -10.70
CA SER A 87 -27.26 14.46 -10.45
C SER A 87 -26.17 15.52 -10.68
N ASN A 88 -24.89 15.11 -10.60
CA ASN A 88 -23.73 15.99 -10.70
C ASN A 88 -22.90 15.77 -11.98
N ALA A 89 -23.24 14.76 -12.78
CA ALA A 89 -22.53 14.41 -14.00
C ALA A 89 -22.91 15.37 -15.11
N GLY A 90 -21.92 15.99 -15.76
CA GLY A 90 -22.13 16.71 -17.02
C GLY A 90 -22.69 15.80 -18.13
N SER A 91 -23.01 16.39 -19.29
CA SER A 91 -23.54 15.64 -20.44
C SER A 91 -22.63 14.45 -20.80
N LEU A 92 -23.25 13.32 -21.15
CA LEU A 92 -22.55 12.13 -21.61
C LEU A 92 -22.01 12.36 -23.02
N ILE A 93 -20.69 12.34 -23.16
CA ILE A 93 -19.99 12.49 -24.44
C ILE A 93 -19.65 11.10 -24.96
N ASN A 94 -20.24 10.71 -26.09
CA ASN A 94 -19.82 9.51 -26.80
C ASN A 94 -18.54 9.81 -27.58
N THR A 95 -17.43 9.16 -27.25
CA THR A 95 -16.14 9.45 -27.91
C THR A 95 -16.02 8.78 -29.27
N GLY A 96 -16.87 7.79 -29.57
CA GLY A 96 -16.75 6.95 -30.76
C GLY A 96 -15.57 5.97 -30.70
N GLU A 97 -14.84 5.91 -29.59
CA GLU A 97 -13.70 5.01 -29.44
C GLU A 97 -14.18 3.57 -29.15
N THR A 98 -13.64 2.62 -29.91
CA THR A 98 -13.81 1.17 -29.70
C THR A 98 -12.47 0.50 -29.46
N TYR A 99 -12.42 -0.48 -28.56
CA TYR A 99 -11.22 -1.22 -28.17
C TYR A 99 -11.45 -2.74 -28.21
N ASP A 100 -10.37 -3.52 -28.26
CA ASP A 100 -10.45 -4.96 -28.05
C ASP A 100 -10.65 -5.26 -26.55
N LEU A 101 -9.98 -4.48 -25.69
CA LEU A 101 -10.11 -4.58 -24.25
C LEU A 101 -10.10 -3.20 -23.57
N VAL A 102 -11.07 -2.97 -22.68
CA VAL A 102 -10.99 -1.87 -21.71
C VAL A 102 -10.65 -2.45 -20.34
N ILE A 103 -9.70 -1.87 -19.62
CA ILE A 103 -9.30 -2.29 -18.28
C ILE A 103 -9.59 -1.15 -17.31
N VAL A 104 -10.36 -1.46 -16.26
CA VAL A 104 -10.71 -0.49 -15.21
C VAL A 104 -9.76 -0.69 -14.03
N GLY A 105 -8.82 0.23 -13.87
CA GLY A 105 -7.74 0.21 -12.87
C GLY A 105 -6.37 -0.01 -13.52
N GLY A 106 -5.45 0.94 -13.33
CA GLY A 106 -4.07 0.96 -13.81
C GLY A 106 -3.03 0.53 -12.75
N GLY A 107 -3.46 -0.25 -11.76
CA GLY A 107 -2.56 -0.95 -10.83
C GLY A 107 -1.84 -2.14 -11.48
N ILE A 108 -0.96 -2.82 -10.73
CA ILE A 108 -0.19 -3.99 -11.23
C ILE A 108 -1.08 -5.02 -11.93
N SER A 109 -2.24 -5.37 -11.34
CA SER A 109 -3.18 -6.30 -11.97
C SER A 109 -3.68 -5.80 -13.34
N GLY A 110 -4.08 -4.53 -13.46
CA GLY A 110 -4.55 -3.99 -14.74
C GLY A 110 -3.45 -3.89 -15.80
N LEU A 111 -2.24 -3.50 -15.39
CA LEU A 111 -1.07 -3.45 -16.27
C LEU A 111 -0.67 -4.87 -16.71
N ALA A 112 -0.69 -5.85 -15.81
CA ALA A 112 -0.46 -7.25 -16.14
C ALA A 112 -1.54 -7.82 -17.07
N ALA A 113 -2.81 -7.43 -16.90
CA ALA A 113 -3.89 -7.85 -17.79
C ALA A 113 -3.69 -7.30 -19.21
N ALA A 114 -3.26 -6.04 -19.36
CA ALA A 114 -2.88 -5.49 -20.66
C ALA A 114 -1.73 -6.28 -21.29
N TYR A 115 -0.70 -6.59 -20.50
CA TYR A 115 0.44 -7.39 -20.92
C TYR A 115 0.05 -8.79 -21.40
N PHE A 116 -0.70 -9.56 -20.61
CA PHE A 116 -1.11 -10.90 -21.00
C PHE A 116 -2.05 -10.91 -22.21
N HIS A 117 -2.93 -9.91 -22.33
CA HIS A 117 -3.81 -9.79 -23.49
C HIS A 117 -3.00 -9.49 -24.77
N ARG A 118 -2.01 -8.58 -24.69
CA ARG A 118 -1.09 -8.30 -25.81
C ARG A 118 -0.20 -9.48 -26.17
N LYS A 119 0.13 -10.35 -25.22
CA LYS A 119 0.86 -11.59 -25.47
C LYS A 119 0.02 -12.60 -26.27
N GLN A 120 -1.31 -12.58 -26.10
CA GLN A 120 -2.24 -13.40 -26.88
C GLN A 120 -2.57 -12.78 -28.25
N ASP A 121 -2.75 -11.46 -28.29
CA ASP A 121 -3.01 -10.68 -29.51
C ASP A 121 -2.09 -9.44 -29.60
N PRO A 122 -0.98 -9.53 -30.34
CA PRO A 122 -0.07 -8.42 -30.59
C PRO A 122 -0.64 -7.28 -31.46
N SER A 123 -1.89 -7.36 -31.91
CA SER A 123 -2.60 -6.28 -32.60
C SER A 123 -3.67 -5.60 -31.74
N ALA A 124 -4.01 -6.18 -30.57
CA ALA A 124 -5.09 -5.69 -29.72
C ALA A 124 -4.91 -4.22 -29.30
N ARG A 125 -5.99 -3.45 -29.43
CA ARG A 125 -6.13 -2.08 -28.93
C ARG A 125 -6.70 -2.10 -27.52
N ILE A 126 -5.98 -1.51 -26.57
CA ILE A 126 -6.31 -1.55 -25.15
C ILE A 126 -6.41 -0.15 -24.58
N LEU A 127 -7.46 0.12 -23.80
CA LEU A 127 -7.58 1.31 -22.98
C LEU A 127 -7.59 0.93 -21.50
N ILE A 128 -6.70 1.53 -20.71
CA ILE A 128 -6.69 1.46 -19.26
C ILE A 128 -7.23 2.77 -18.70
N LEU A 129 -8.22 2.69 -17.82
CA LEU A 129 -8.78 3.83 -17.09
C LEU A 129 -8.33 3.77 -15.62
N ASP A 130 -7.66 4.80 -15.12
CA ASP A 130 -7.29 4.91 -13.70
C ASP A 130 -7.83 6.20 -13.09
N ASN A 131 -8.35 6.12 -11.87
CA ASN A 131 -8.88 7.26 -11.13
C ASN A 131 -7.79 8.17 -10.55
N HIS A 132 -6.57 7.65 -10.36
CA HIS A 132 -5.46 8.41 -9.82
C HIS A 132 -4.80 9.29 -10.88
N ASP A 133 -4.09 10.30 -10.40
CA ASP A 133 -3.21 11.15 -11.19
C ASP A 133 -1.95 10.42 -11.72
N ASP A 134 -1.70 9.19 -11.27
CA ASP A 134 -0.54 8.37 -11.63
C ASP A 134 -0.97 6.90 -11.81
N PHE A 135 -0.19 6.13 -12.56
CA PHE A 135 -0.39 4.69 -12.71
C PHE A 135 0.21 3.89 -11.54
N GLY A 136 0.07 2.57 -11.57
CA GLY A 136 0.67 1.64 -10.60
C GLY A 136 -0.22 1.33 -9.40
N GLY A 137 -1.26 2.13 -9.15
CA GLY A 137 -2.20 1.94 -8.05
C GLY A 137 -1.47 1.98 -6.70
N HIS A 138 -1.51 0.87 -5.94
CA HIS A 138 -0.77 0.73 -4.68
C HIS A 138 0.75 0.77 -4.84
N ALA A 139 1.27 0.40 -6.01
CA ALA A 139 2.68 0.51 -6.35
C ALA A 139 3.05 1.95 -6.77
N LYS A 140 2.71 2.91 -5.91
CA LYS A 140 2.95 4.34 -6.15
C LYS A 140 4.39 4.72 -5.84
N ARG A 141 4.98 5.61 -6.63
CA ARG A 141 6.34 6.15 -6.42
C ARG A 141 6.27 7.51 -5.75
N ASN A 142 7.11 7.73 -4.74
CA ASN A 142 7.44 9.05 -4.24
C ASN A 142 8.86 9.42 -4.68
N GLU A 143 9.03 10.61 -5.27
CA GLU A 143 10.33 11.19 -5.62
C GLU A 143 10.55 12.50 -4.86
N PHE A 144 11.69 12.60 -4.19
CA PHE A 144 12.14 13.81 -3.52
C PHE A 144 13.43 14.32 -4.15
N ARG A 145 13.61 15.65 -4.15
CA ARG A 145 14.88 16.28 -4.51
C ARG A 145 15.38 17.11 -3.35
N VAL A 146 16.45 16.63 -2.71
CA VAL A 146 17.06 17.29 -1.54
C VAL A 146 18.55 17.41 -1.78
N GLY A 147 19.11 18.62 -1.65
CA GLY A 147 20.55 18.86 -1.85
C GLY A 147 21.06 18.41 -3.22
N GLY A 148 20.24 18.53 -4.27
CA GLY A 148 20.59 18.08 -5.63
C GLY A 148 20.48 16.57 -5.88
N ARG A 149 20.13 15.77 -4.86
CA ARG A 149 19.97 14.31 -4.97
C ARG A 149 18.52 13.91 -5.17
N MET A 150 18.29 12.90 -6.00
CA MET A 150 17.02 12.18 -6.08
C MET A 150 16.96 11.16 -4.93
N LEU A 151 15.87 11.16 -4.18
CA LEU A 151 15.57 10.14 -3.16
C LEU A 151 14.23 9.52 -3.49
N LEU A 152 14.16 8.19 -3.43
CA LEU A 152 13.00 7.41 -3.81
C LEU A 152 12.43 6.66 -2.62
N ALA A 153 11.10 6.55 -2.58
CA ALA A 153 10.40 5.67 -1.66
C ALA A 153 9.13 5.14 -2.30
N ASN A 154 8.69 3.97 -1.86
CA ASN A 154 7.34 3.50 -2.19
C ASN A 154 6.28 4.31 -1.45
N GLY A 155 5.14 4.51 -2.12
CA GLY A 155 3.93 5.06 -1.53
C GLY A 155 2.95 4.02 -0.99
N GLY A 156 3.06 2.77 -1.43
CA GLY A 156 2.26 1.64 -0.93
C GLY A 156 3.08 0.37 -0.90
N THR A 157 2.99 -0.47 -1.92
CA THR A 157 3.67 -1.78 -1.96
C THR A 157 5.20 -1.64 -1.89
N VAL A 158 5.81 -2.25 -0.87
CA VAL A 158 7.28 -2.20 -0.61
C VAL A 158 7.99 -3.38 -1.30
N SER A 159 7.82 -4.59 -0.75
CA SER A 159 8.61 -5.77 -1.11
C SER A 159 7.96 -6.60 -2.21
N ILE A 160 8.79 -7.34 -2.93
CA ILE A 160 8.35 -8.30 -3.96
C ILE A 160 7.97 -9.64 -3.34
N GLU A 161 8.47 -9.97 -2.14
CA GLU A 161 8.21 -11.27 -1.52
C GLU A 161 6.71 -11.59 -1.35
N SER A 162 6.39 -12.89 -1.43
CA SER A 162 5.06 -13.44 -1.16
C SER A 162 5.21 -14.55 -0.11
N PRO A 163 4.19 -14.79 0.74
CA PRO A 163 4.23 -15.87 1.72
C PRO A 163 4.20 -17.25 1.06
N PHE A 164 3.83 -17.34 -0.23
CA PHE A 164 3.93 -18.54 -1.05
C PHE A 164 4.90 -18.34 -2.22
N PRO A 165 5.45 -19.42 -2.81
CA PRO A 165 6.14 -19.34 -4.08
C PRO A 165 5.25 -18.70 -5.15
N TYR A 166 5.87 -17.89 -6.02
CA TYR A 166 5.18 -17.32 -7.17
C TYR A 166 4.68 -18.43 -8.10
N SER A 167 3.52 -18.23 -8.73
CA SER A 167 3.07 -19.05 -9.85
C SER A 167 4.07 -18.99 -11.02
N ALA A 168 3.95 -19.93 -11.95
CA ALA A 168 4.76 -19.92 -13.16
C ALA A 168 4.51 -18.65 -14.00
N GLU A 169 3.27 -18.17 -14.03
CA GLU A 169 2.85 -17.00 -14.80
C GLU A 169 3.37 -15.69 -14.19
N ALA A 170 3.22 -15.51 -12.89
CA ALA A 170 3.75 -14.35 -12.19
C ALA A 170 5.28 -14.31 -12.25
N ARG A 171 5.93 -15.47 -12.08
CA ARG A 171 7.38 -15.59 -12.25
C ARG A 171 7.82 -15.28 -13.67
N SER A 172 7.16 -15.82 -14.68
CA SER A 172 7.47 -15.57 -16.10
C SER A 172 7.38 -14.08 -16.42
N LEU A 173 6.35 -13.40 -15.93
CA LEU A 173 6.21 -11.96 -16.14
C LEU A 173 7.39 -11.19 -15.54
N LEU A 174 7.77 -11.46 -14.28
CA LEU A 174 8.93 -10.79 -13.66
C LEU A 174 10.23 -11.05 -14.43
N THR A 175 10.46 -12.30 -14.85
CA THR A 175 11.63 -12.66 -15.67
C THR A 175 11.64 -11.93 -17.01
N GLU A 176 10.49 -11.80 -17.70
CA GLU A 176 10.37 -11.08 -18.98
C GLU A 176 10.56 -9.56 -18.85
N LEU A 177 10.41 -9.02 -17.62
CA LEU A 177 10.77 -7.65 -17.27
C LEU A 177 12.24 -7.51 -16.83
N GLY A 178 13.00 -8.61 -16.78
CA GLY A 178 14.39 -8.63 -16.32
C GLY A 178 14.54 -8.50 -14.80
N ILE A 179 13.49 -8.80 -14.03
CA ILE A 179 13.47 -8.67 -12.57
C ILE A 179 13.76 -10.04 -11.95
N GLU A 180 14.92 -10.16 -11.29
CA GLU A 180 15.38 -11.39 -10.64
C GLU A 180 15.59 -11.13 -9.13
N PRO A 181 14.55 -11.23 -8.28
CA PRO A 181 14.58 -10.72 -6.90
C PRO A 181 15.74 -11.25 -6.05
N ALA A 182 15.99 -12.56 -6.08
CA ALA A 182 17.07 -13.16 -5.29
C ALA A 182 18.47 -12.67 -5.72
N LYS A 183 18.72 -12.55 -7.03
CA LYS A 183 19.97 -11.99 -7.56
C LYS A 183 20.11 -10.50 -7.25
N PHE A 184 19.00 -9.78 -7.26
CA PHE A 184 18.98 -8.35 -7.01
C PHE A 184 19.23 -8.02 -5.54
N GLU A 185 18.69 -8.81 -4.61
CA GLU A 185 19.03 -8.70 -3.18
C GLU A 185 20.53 -8.84 -2.96
N GLU A 186 21.15 -9.91 -3.46
CA GLU A 186 22.59 -10.15 -3.31
C GLU A 186 23.44 -9.01 -3.90
N LYS A 187 23.03 -8.47 -5.05
CA LYS A 187 23.79 -7.47 -5.82
C LYS A 187 23.64 -6.05 -5.29
N PHE A 188 22.46 -5.68 -4.77
CA PHE A 188 22.08 -4.28 -4.57
C PHE A 188 21.77 -3.88 -3.12
N ASP A 189 21.71 -4.84 -2.20
CA ASP A 189 21.63 -4.53 -0.77
C ASP A 189 22.96 -3.93 -0.29
N ASP A 190 22.90 -2.71 0.23
CA ASP A 190 24.02 -1.97 0.82
C ASP A 190 23.89 -1.89 2.35
N GLY A 191 23.41 -2.96 2.99
CA GLY A 191 23.20 -3.05 4.44
C GLY A 191 24.39 -2.67 5.34
N LYS A 192 25.61 -2.61 4.77
CA LYS A 192 26.81 -2.09 5.45
C LYS A 192 26.73 -0.60 5.81
N VAL A 193 25.90 0.19 5.13
CA VAL A 193 25.69 1.62 5.42
C VAL A 193 25.27 1.84 6.88
N TYR A 194 24.46 0.92 7.42
CA TYR A 194 23.96 1.01 8.80
C TYR A 194 24.71 0.12 9.78
N LYS A 195 25.91 -0.37 9.42
CA LYS A 195 26.72 -1.22 10.29
C LYS A 195 27.01 -0.49 11.62
N GLY A 196 26.64 -1.13 12.73
CA GLY A 196 26.80 -0.59 14.08
C GLY A 196 25.57 0.15 14.63
N LEU A 197 24.60 0.52 13.78
CA LEU A 197 23.33 1.10 14.22
C LEU A 197 22.37 0.01 14.69
N LYS A 198 21.62 0.31 15.76
CA LYS A 198 20.72 -0.63 16.42
C LYS A 198 19.25 -0.32 16.11
N SER A 199 18.38 -1.31 16.32
CA SER A 199 16.96 -1.03 16.53
C SER A 199 16.73 -0.51 17.96
N ALA A 200 15.67 0.25 18.17
CA ALA A 200 15.26 0.76 19.46
C ALA A 200 13.74 0.66 19.67
N TYR A 201 13.31 0.86 20.91
CA TYR A 201 11.90 1.03 21.26
C TYR A 201 11.70 2.42 21.88
N PHE A 202 10.63 3.09 21.48
CA PHE A 202 10.18 4.32 22.13
C PHE A 202 8.89 4.06 22.88
N PHE A 203 8.96 4.26 24.19
CA PHE A 203 7.82 4.21 25.10
C PHE A 203 7.35 5.64 25.31
N ASP A 204 6.13 5.96 24.90
CA ASP A 204 5.51 7.26 25.10
C ASP A 204 4.92 7.40 26.51
N LYS A 205 4.90 8.63 27.02
CA LYS A 205 4.32 8.96 28.32
C LYS A 205 2.84 8.63 28.43
N GLU A 206 2.08 8.76 27.35
CA GLU A 206 0.63 8.56 27.36
C GLU A 206 0.26 7.10 27.64
N THR A 207 1.04 6.16 27.10
CA THR A 207 0.79 4.72 27.22
C THR A 207 1.62 4.08 28.34
N PHE A 208 2.86 4.53 28.54
CA PHE A 208 3.83 3.88 29.43
C PHE A 208 4.31 4.76 30.59
N GLY A 209 3.69 5.94 30.79
CA GLY A 209 3.93 6.83 31.93
C GLY A 209 5.14 7.76 31.80
N THR A 210 6.12 7.45 30.95
CA THR A 210 7.23 8.35 30.62
C THR A 210 7.71 8.16 29.19
N ASP A 211 8.18 9.26 28.58
CA ASP A 211 8.94 9.20 27.34
C ASP A 211 10.29 8.52 27.62
N ARG A 212 10.56 7.42 26.92
CA ARG A 212 11.81 6.66 27.06
C ARG A 212 12.20 6.01 25.73
N LEU A 213 13.32 6.44 25.17
CA LEU A 213 14.01 5.71 24.11
C LEU A 213 14.91 4.64 24.75
N VAL A 214 14.68 3.37 24.40
CA VAL A 214 15.53 2.24 24.82
C VAL A 214 16.22 1.69 23.59
N ILE A 215 17.54 1.88 23.55
CA ILE A 215 18.40 1.47 22.42
C ILE A 215 18.78 0.01 22.55
N GLY A 216 18.66 -0.72 21.44
CA GLY A 216 18.83 -2.15 21.41
C GLY A 216 17.57 -2.87 21.86
N GLY A 217 17.48 -4.14 21.51
CA GLY A 217 16.45 -5.06 21.94
C GLY A 217 16.87 -6.47 21.54
N PRO A 218 16.32 -7.50 22.18
CA PRO A 218 16.60 -8.88 21.83
C PRO A 218 16.32 -9.12 20.34
N ALA A 219 17.30 -9.72 19.66
CA ALA A 219 17.20 -9.95 18.23
C ALA A 219 16.06 -10.93 17.93
N PRO A 220 15.33 -10.77 16.82
CA PRO A 220 14.50 -11.84 16.30
C PRO A 220 15.35 -13.11 16.18
N ARG A 221 14.88 -14.21 16.79
CA ARG A 221 15.53 -15.53 16.73
C ARG A 221 16.89 -15.65 17.43
N GLY A 222 17.17 -14.83 18.45
CA GLY A 222 18.28 -15.10 19.39
C GLY A 222 19.67 -15.21 18.75
N ARG A 223 19.97 -14.38 17.73
CA ARG A 223 21.34 -14.28 17.18
C ARG A 223 22.34 -14.08 18.32
N GLU A 224 23.45 -14.81 18.29
CA GLU A 224 24.55 -14.68 19.25
C GLU A 224 24.98 -13.21 19.39
N GLY A 225 25.16 -12.75 20.64
CA GLY A 225 25.53 -11.37 20.97
C GLY A 225 24.36 -10.38 21.12
N ALA A 226 23.10 -10.82 21.03
CA ALA A 226 21.95 -9.99 21.37
C ALA A 226 21.77 -9.80 22.89
N VAL A 227 21.33 -8.60 23.30
CA VAL A 227 20.95 -8.29 24.70
C VAL A 227 19.82 -9.23 25.13
N SER A 228 19.90 -9.79 26.33
CA SER A 228 18.83 -10.66 26.87
C SER A 228 17.52 -9.89 27.06
N TRP A 229 16.39 -10.59 27.12
CA TRP A 229 15.10 -9.93 27.40
C TRP A 229 15.13 -9.20 28.74
N SER A 230 15.70 -9.81 29.77
CA SER A 230 15.83 -9.22 31.10
C SER A 230 16.64 -7.93 31.10
N GLU A 231 17.82 -7.90 30.47
CA GLU A 231 18.67 -6.71 30.39
C GLU A 231 18.03 -5.58 29.56
N PHE A 232 17.28 -5.92 28.51
CA PHE A 232 16.53 -4.95 27.73
C PHE A 232 15.38 -4.35 28.56
N LEU A 233 14.56 -5.21 29.18
CA LEU A 233 13.37 -4.81 29.92
C LEU A 233 13.69 -3.98 31.16
N ALA A 234 14.82 -4.25 31.83
CA ALA A 234 15.30 -3.45 32.96
C ALA A 234 15.54 -1.96 32.62
N LYS A 235 15.70 -1.63 31.33
CA LYS A 235 15.88 -0.24 30.84
C LYS A 235 14.55 0.42 30.42
N THR A 236 13.47 -0.33 30.40
CA THR A 236 12.14 0.13 29.98
C THR A 236 11.38 0.75 31.15
N PRO A 237 10.36 1.59 30.91
CA PRO A 237 9.52 2.13 31.98
C PRO A 237 8.43 1.16 32.46
N LEU A 238 8.42 -0.09 31.99
CA LEU A 238 7.42 -1.08 32.36
C LEU A 238 7.56 -1.48 33.84
N SER A 239 6.46 -1.84 34.49
CA SER A 239 6.49 -2.33 35.87
C SER A 239 7.25 -3.67 35.98
N GLU A 240 7.82 -3.97 37.15
CA GLU A 240 8.57 -5.22 37.35
C GLU A 240 7.74 -6.47 37.02
N THR A 241 6.45 -6.47 37.34
CA THR A 241 5.54 -7.57 37.00
C THR A 241 5.42 -7.75 35.49
N VAL A 242 5.20 -6.65 34.76
CA VAL A 242 5.11 -6.67 33.28
C VAL A 242 6.44 -7.12 32.68
N GLN A 243 7.58 -6.65 33.19
CA GLN A 243 8.89 -7.09 32.73
C GLN A 243 9.06 -8.61 32.91
N LYS A 244 8.76 -9.15 34.10
CA LYS A 244 8.84 -10.60 34.39
C LYS A 244 7.95 -11.42 33.47
N ASP A 245 6.73 -10.97 33.20
CA ASP A 245 5.82 -11.69 32.30
C ASP A 245 6.24 -11.64 30.84
N ILE A 246 6.85 -10.54 30.38
CA ILE A 246 7.44 -10.49 29.03
C ILE A 246 8.61 -11.47 28.92
N VAL A 247 9.51 -11.53 29.93
CA VAL A 247 10.60 -12.52 29.96
C VAL A 247 10.04 -13.94 29.88
N ARG A 248 9.06 -14.26 30.75
CA ARG A 248 8.41 -15.57 30.78
C ARG A 248 7.78 -15.92 29.44
N LEU A 249 7.05 -15.00 28.82
CA LEU A 249 6.42 -15.21 27.51
C LEU A 249 7.46 -15.51 26.41
N GLN A 250 8.62 -14.85 26.46
CA GLN A 250 9.66 -14.96 25.44
C GLN A 250 10.54 -16.20 25.59
N GLU A 251 10.77 -16.66 26.82
CA GLU A 251 11.81 -17.65 27.13
C GLU A 251 11.26 -18.97 27.65
N ALA A 252 10.09 -18.99 28.30
CA ALA A 252 9.56 -20.20 28.91
C ALA A 252 9.07 -21.22 27.88
N LYS A 253 9.45 -22.49 28.09
CA LYS A 253 8.94 -23.64 27.33
C LYS A 253 7.77 -24.29 28.08
N ALA A 254 6.68 -23.55 28.25
CA ALA A 254 5.47 -24.05 28.88
C ALA A 254 4.45 -24.54 27.83
N ASP A 255 3.73 -25.62 28.16
CA ASP A 255 2.55 -26.05 27.42
C ASP A 255 1.30 -25.47 28.11
N TYR A 256 0.63 -24.52 27.45
CA TYR A 256 -0.58 -23.89 27.96
C TYR A 256 -1.87 -24.64 27.58
N LEU A 257 -1.75 -25.76 26.85
CA LEU A 257 -2.84 -26.64 26.46
C LEU A 257 -2.46 -28.12 26.65
N PRO A 258 -2.07 -28.54 27.87
CA PRO A 258 -1.62 -29.91 28.11
C PRO A 258 -2.74 -30.91 27.83
N GLY A 259 -2.35 -32.10 27.34
CA GLY A 259 -3.27 -33.20 27.02
C GLY A 259 -3.96 -33.10 25.66
N LEU A 260 -3.79 -32.00 24.92
CA LEU A 260 -4.27 -31.88 23.54
C LEU A 260 -3.18 -32.30 22.54
N SER A 261 -3.61 -32.97 21.46
CA SER A 261 -2.78 -33.20 20.28
C SER A 261 -2.42 -31.89 19.57
N SER A 262 -1.45 -31.94 18.66
CA SER A 262 -1.08 -30.78 17.84
C SER A 262 -2.28 -30.20 17.08
N ASP A 263 -3.13 -31.03 16.49
CA ASP A 263 -4.26 -30.55 15.69
C ASP A 263 -5.38 -29.97 16.55
N GLU A 264 -5.64 -30.55 17.74
CA GLU A 264 -6.57 -29.98 18.71
C GLU A 264 -6.08 -28.64 19.26
N LYS A 265 -4.76 -28.49 19.47
CA LYS A 265 -4.14 -27.20 19.81
C LYS A 265 -4.33 -26.19 18.69
N LYS A 266 -4.07 -26.57 17.43
CA LYS A 266 -4.25 -25.68 16.27
C LYS A 266 -5.70 -25.23 16.13
N ASP A 267 -6.66 -26.16 16.22
CA ASP A 267 -8.09 -25.81 16.15
C ASP A 267 -8.49 -24.85 17.27
N LYS A 268 -8.08 -25.13 18.52
CA LYS A 268 -8.38 -24.24 19.66
C LYS A 268 -7.77 -22.85 19.51
N LEU A 269 -6.51 -22.76 19.09
CA LEU A 269 -5.81 -21.48 18.88
C LEU A 269 -6.39 -20.67 17.72
N SER A 270 -7.01 -21.31 16.72
CA SER A 270 -7.68 -20.62 15.62
C SER A 270 -8.98 -19.90 16.03
N ARG A 271 -9.49 -20.18 17.23
CA ARG A 271 -10.77 -19.67 17.76
C ARG A 271 -10.60 -18.65 18.88
N MET A 272 -9.37 -18.21 19.14
CA MET A 272 -9.08 -17.18 20.12
C MET A 272 -8.04 -16.21 19.58
N SER A 273 -8.19 -14.93 19.90
CA SER A 273 -7.18 -13.94 19.51
C SER A 273 -5.88 -14.16 20.26
N TYR A 274 -4.77 -13.66 19.72
CA TYR A 274 -3.49 -13.72 20.43
C TYR A 274 -3.53 -12.94 21.75
N LYS A 275 -4.26 -11.81 21.81
CA LYS A 275 -4.55 -11.11 23.07
C LYS A 275 -5.21 -12.03 24.09
N ASP A 276 -6.24 -12.77 23.68
CA ASP A 276 -6.95 -13.70 24.56
C ASP A 276 -6.07 -14.87 24.99
N PHE A 277 -5.23 -15.38 24.10
CA PHE A 277 -4.23 -16.39 24.43
C PHE A 277 -3.30 -15.89 25.55
N LEU A 278 -2.76 -14.68 25.41
CA LEU A 278 -1.88 -14.07 26.40
C LEU A 278 -2.57 -13.88 27.76
N LEU A 279 -3.78 -13.35 27.77
CA LEU A 279 -4.48 -13.03 29.03
C LEU A 279 -5.10 -14.26 29.71
N LYS A 280 -5.67 -15.19 28.93
CA LYS A 280 -6.48 -16.30 29.47
C LYS A 280 -5.69 -17.58 29.69
N LEU A 281 -4.75 -17.91 28.79
CA LEU A 281 -3.96 -19.14 28.85
C LEU A 281 -2.57 -18.90 29.44
N VAL A 282 -1.83 -17.93 28.89
CA VAL A 282 -0.51 -17.58 29.43
C VAL A 282 -0.61 -16.85 30.76
N LYS A 283 -1.73 -16.14 30.98
CA LYS A 283 -2.03 -15.35 32.20
C LYS A 283 -0.94 -14.31 32.47
N VAL A 284 -0.60 -13.52 31.45
CA VAL A 284 0.26 -12.34 31.64
C VAL A 284 -0.51 -11.21 32.29
N ASP A 285 0.20 -10.32 32.98
CA ASP A 285 -0.32 -9.04 33.45
C ASP A 285 -0.90 -8.22 32.27
N PRO A 286 -2.10 -7.61 32.40
CA PRO A 286 -2.69 -6.81 31.34
C PRO A 286 -1.80 -5.68 30.80
N GLY A 287 -0.87 -5.16 31.60
CA GLY A 287 0.13 -4.17 31.20
C GLY A 287 1.12 -4.67 30.15
N VAL A 288 1.16 -5.97 29.86
CA VAL A 288 1.92 -6.54 28.71
C VAL A 288 1.27 -6.18 27.38
N ILE A 289 -0.06 -6.01 27.33
CA ILE A 289 -0.79 -5.89 26.07
C ILE A 289 -0.34 -4.68 25.23
N PRO A 290 -0.20 -3.45 25.77
CA PRO A 290 0.25 -2.31 24.96
C PRO A 290 1.59 -2.54 24.23
N PHE A 291 2.50 -3.33 24.79
CA PHE A 291 3.79 -3.65 24.17
C PHE A 291 3.68 -4.61 22.97
N TYR A 292 2.66 -5.47 22.94
CA TYR A 292 2.41 -6.41 21.83
C TYR A 292 1.28 -5.96 20.90
N GLN A 293 0.43 -5.03 21.33
CA GLN A 293 -0.83 -4.66 20.70
C GLN A 293 -0.67 -4.43 19.20
N THR A 294 0.39 -3.71 18.82
CA THR A 294 0.60 -3.24 17.46
C THR A 294 1.48 -4.14 16.59
N ARG A 295 1.95 -5.28 17.10
CA ARG A 295 2.92 -6.13 16.37
C ARG A 295 2.37 -6.74 15.08
N THR A 296 1.05 -6.87 14.96
CA THR A 296 0.36 -7.39 13.78
C THR A 296 -0.08 -6.31 12.79
N HIS A 297 0.07 -5.03 13.14
CA HIS A 297 -0.44 -3.89 12.36
C HIS A 297 0.08 -3.85 10.92
N GLY A 298 1.38 -4.12 10.73
CA GLY A 298 2.05 -4.04 9.42
C GLY A 298 1.52 -5.05 8.40
N LEU A 299 1.01 -6.19 8.86
CA LEU A 299 0.54 -7.30 8.02
C LEU A 299 -0.99 -7.30 7.88
N PHE A 300 -1.72 -7.23 9.00
CA PHE A 300 -3.18 -7.42 9.02
C PHE A 300 -3.98 -6.12 9.14
N GLY A 301 -3.31 -5.01 9.44
CA GLY A 301 -3.98 -3.73 9.71
C GLY A 301 -4.87 -3.72 10.97
N VAL A 302 -4.68 -4.67 11.88
CA VAL A 302 -5.31 -4.73 13.19
C VAL A 302 -4.31 -5.24 14.23
N GLY A 303 -4.62 -5.00 15.51
CA GLY A 303 -3.79 -5.45 16.61
C GLY A 303 -3.99 -6.92 16.98
N ILE A 304 -3.27 -7.39 18.00
CA ILE A 304 -3.30 -8.80 18.42
C ILE A 304 -4.65 -9.26 19.01
N ASP A 305 -5.56 -8.33 19.26
CA ASP A 305 -6.97 -8.60 19.57
C ASP A 305 -7.76 -9.04 18.34
N GLY A 306 -7.28 -8.67 17.14
CA GLY A 306 -7.87 -8.95 15.85
C GLY A 306 -7.26 -10.12 15.08
N VAL A 307 -6.21 -10.77 15.60
CA VAL A 307 -5.50 -11.86 14.90
C VAL A 307 -5.54 -13.11 15.75
N SER A 308 -5.81 -14.26 15.12
CA SER A 308 -5.90 -15.53 15.85
C SER A 308 -4.55 -15.92 16.48
N ALA A 309 -4.61 -16.62 17.61
CA ALA A 309 -3.40 -17.14 18.24
C ALA A 309 -2.70 -18.18 17.35
N LEU A 310 -3.46 -18.90 16.50
CA LEU A 310 -2.90 -19.82 15.51
C LEU A 310 -2.08 -19.07 14.44
N ASP A 311 -2.60 -17.99 13.88
CA ASP A 311 -1.86 -17.18 12.90
C ASP A 311 -0.62 -16.59 13.53
N CYS A 312 -0.73 -16.13 14.78
CA CYS A 312 0.40 -15.62 15.52
C CYS A 312 1.48 -16.69 15.79
N TRP A 313 1.07 -17.94 16.03
CA TRP A 313 2.00 -19.08 16.09
C TRP A 313 2.70 -19.32 14.75
N GLY A 314 1.95 -19.31 13.64
CA GLY A 314 2.51 -19.45 12.27
C GLY A 314 3.54 -18.35 11.95
N LEU A 315 3.31 -17.14 12.46
CA LEU A 315 4.21 -15.98 12.36
C LEU A 315 5.31 -15.94 13.44
N ARG A 316 5.43 -17.00 14.24
CA ARG A 316 6.49 -17.19 15.25
C ARG A 316 6.47 -16.13 16.36
N PHE A 317 5.30 -15.62 16.73
CA PHE A 317 5.15 -14.86 17.97
C PHE A 317 5.47 -15.74 19.21
N PRO A 318 5.83 -15.13 20.35
CA PRO A 318 6.20 -15.88 21.55
C PRO A 318 4.99 -16.47 22.27
N GLY A 319 5.23 -17.40 23.20
CA GLY A 319 4.23 -18.06 24.04
C GLY A 319 3.88 -19.48 23.61
N PHE A 320 4.40 -19.97 22.47
CA PHE A 320 4.11 -21.30 21.94
C PHE A 320 5.27 -22.30 22.06
N GLN A 321 6.42 -21.88 22.59
CA GLN A 321 7.70 -22.60 22.54
C GLN A 321 7.66 -23.98 23.21
N GLY A 322 6.81 -24.16 24.22
CA GLY A 322 6.62 -25.45 24.92
C GLY A 322 5.37 -26.21 24.50
N MET A 323 4.60 -25.72 23.51
CA MET A 323 3.31 -26.30 23.16
C MET A 323 3.40 -27.50 22.22
N ASN A 324 4.60 -27.84 21.70
CA ASN A 324 4.85 -28.99 20.81
C ASN A 324 3.85 -29.08 19.63
N ILE A 325 3.53 -27.93 19.02
CA ILE A 325 2.66 -27.87 17.85
C ILE A 325 3.49 -28.27 16.62
N ALA A 326 3.03 -29.26 15.86
CA ALA A 326 3.71 -29.71 14.65
C ALA A 326 3.77 -28.58 13.61
N PRO A 327 4.94 -28.29 13.02
CA PRO A 327 5.07 -27.26 11.99
C PRO A 327 4.22 -27.59 10.76
N GLY A 328 3.95 -26.58 9.93
CA GLY A 328 3.17 -26.74 8.70
C GLY A 328 1.83 -26.01 8.73
N PRO A 329 1.25 -25.80 7.53
CA PRO A 329 0.00 -25.08 7.36
C PRO A 329 -1.17 -25.81 8.03
N TYR A 330 -2.25 -25.06 8.31
CA TYR A 330 -3.49 -25.60 8.86
C TYR A 330 -4.67 -24.85 8.24
N ARG A 331 -5.76 -25.56 7.90
CA ARG A 331 -6.88 -25.02 7.12
C ARG A 331 -7.51 -23.74 7.68
N ARG A 332 -7.45 -23.54 9.00
CA ARG A 332 -7.98 -22.35 9.70
C ARG A 332 -6.94 -21.24 9.91
N MET A 333 -5.85 -21.23 9.13
CA MET A 333 -4.91 -20.10 9.11
C MET A 333 -5.34 -19.07 8.08
N GLY A 334 -5.07 -17.79 8.36
CA GLY A 334 -5.09 -16.74 7.35
C GLY A 334 -4.02 -16.97 6.28
N PHE A 335 -4.19 -16.35 5.10
CA PHE A 335 -3.33 -16.58 3.93
C PHE A 335 -1.84 -16.35 4.25
N THR A 336 -1.52 -15.20 4.87
CA THR A 336 -0.14 -14.87 5.25
C THR A 336 0.48 -15.90 6.20
N ALA A 337 -0.23 -16.22 7.28
CA ALA A 337 0.29 -17.15 8.31
C ALA A 337 0.42 -18.58 7.78
N MET A 338 -0.49 -19.01 6.91
CA MET A 338 -0.43 -20.31 6.25
C MET A 338 0.83 -20.43 5.38
N GLY A 339 1.15 -19.42 4.58
CA GLY A 339 2.36 -19.43 3.75
C GLY A 339 3.64 -19.37 4.57
N GLU A 340 3.71 -18.55 5.61
CA GLU A 340 4.89 -18.53 6.52
C GLU A 340 5.07 -19.85 7.32
N ALA A 341 3.99 -20.59 7.55
CA ALA A 341 4.02 -21.93 8.11
C ALA A 341 4.38 -23.02 7.08
N THR A 342 4.34 -22.70 5.78
CA THR A 342 4.63 -23.64 4.69
C THR A 342 6.14 -23.68 4.43
N PRO A 343 6.79 -24.84 4.55
CA PRO A 343 8.18 -25.00 4.09
C PRO A 343 8.18 -24.81 2.56
N GLU A 344 9.23 -24.19 1.99
CA GLU A 344 9.43 -23.91 0.54
C GLU A 344 9.28 -22.44 0.09
N LYS A 345 9.17 -21.46 1.00
CA LYS A 345 9.30 -20.04 0.62
C LYS A 345 10.69 -19.76 0.03
N GLU A 346 10.74 -19.06 -1.11
CA GLU A 346 12.01 -18.60 -1.68
C GLU A 346 12.70 -17.60 -0.73
N PRO A 347 13.98 -17.80 -0.39
CA PRO A 347 14.63 -17.06 0.70
C PRO A 347 15.20 -15.73 0.20
N TYR A 348 14.33 -14.83 -0.30
CA TYR A 348 14.74 -13.47 -0.64
C TYR A 348 13.89 -12.40 0.05
N HIS A 349 14.50 -11.26 0.39
CA HIS A 349 13.84 -10.08 0.93
C HIS A 349 14.22 -8.82 0.12
N PHE A 350 13.76 -8.79 -1.14
CA PHE A 350 14.08 -7.73 -2.08
C PHE A 350 12.96 -6.69 -2.25
N HIS A 351 13.37 -5.44 -2.44
CA HIS A 351 12.56 -4.30 -2.86
C HIS A 351 13.42 -3.36 -3.71
N PHE A 352 12.81 -2.65 -4.66
CA PHE A 352 13.47 -1.52 -5.32
C PHE A 352 13.45 -0.28 -4.41
N PRO A 353 14.27 0.75 -4.67
CA PRO A 353 14.22 2.02 -3.93
C PRO A 353 12.84 2.69 -3.90
N ASP A 354 12.02 2.50 -4.94
CA ASP A 354 10.62 2.96 -5.00
C ASP A 354 9.59 1.85 -4.74
N GLY A 355 10.02 0.73 -4.16
CA GLY A 355 9.25 -0.50 -3.98
C GLY A 355 8.74 -1.06 -5.30
N ASN A 356 7.49 -1.52 -5.34
CA ASN A 356 6.99 -2.19 -6.56
C ASN A 356 6.58 -1.21 -7.67
N ALA A 357 6.79 0.11 -7.49
CA ALA A 357 6.56 1.08 -8.56
C ALA A 357 7.47 0.82 -9.77
N SER A 358 8.69 0.32 -9.55
CA SER A 358 9.59 -0.14 -10.61
C SER A 358 8.98 -1.28 -11.46
N ILE A 359 8.18 -2.19 -10.87
CA ILE A 359 7.46 -3.22 -11.65
C ILE A 359 6.39 -2.57 -12.55
N ALA A 360 5.59 -1.65 -12.00
CA ALA A 360 4.56 -0.96 -12.78
C ALA A 360 5.17 -0.14 -13.93
N ARG A 361 6.28 0.55 -13.66
CA ARG A 361 7.06 1.30 -14.66
C ARG A 361 7.63 0.38 -15.73
N ALA A 362 8.22 -0.76 -15.36
CA ALA A 362 8.74 -1.74 -16.30
C ALA A 362 7.63 -2.31 -17.21
N LEU A 363 6.44 -2.61 -16.65
CA LEU A 363 5.27 -3.02 -17.42
C LEU A 363 4.85 -1.94 -18.42
N ILE A 364 4.77 -0.69 -18.00
CA ILE A 364 4.36 0.40 -18.89
C ILE A 364 5.39 0.63 -19.99
N ARG A 365 6.70 0.61 -19.70
CA ARG A 365 7.73 0.70 -20.75
C ARG A 365 7.68 -0.49 -21.71
N LYS A 366 7.32 -1.69 -21.23
CA LYS A 366 7.11 -2.85 -22.11
C LYS A 366 5.90 -2.67 -23.03
N LEU A 367 4.82 -2.06 -22.54
CA LEU A 367 3.57 -1.84 -23.27
C LEU A 367 3.64 -0.63 -24.21
N ILE A 368 4.33 0.44 -23.79
CA ILE A 368 4.47 1.73 -24.48
C ILE A 368 5.97 2.12 -24.45
N PRO A 369 6.81 1.56 -25.34
CA PRO A 369 8.26 1.77 -25.30
C PRO A 369 8.71 3.23 -25.34
N ASP A 370 7.98 4.08 -26.08
CA ASP A 370 8.30 5.50 -26.24
C ASP A 370 8.06 6.35 -24.97
N VAL A 371 7.53 5.76 -23.90
CA VAL A 371 7.25 6.47 -22.63
C VAL A 371 8.52 6.85 -21.88
N ALA A 372 9.59 6.05 -22.00
CA ALA A 372 10.81 6.23 -21.23
C ALA A 372 11.99 5.51 -21.90
N PRO A 373 13.22 6.07 -21.83
CA PRO A 373 14.40 5.41 -22.37
C PRO A 373 14.80 4.17 -21.56
N GLY A 374 15.77 3.42 -22.09
CA GLY A 374 16.34 2.24 -21.43
C GLY A 374 15.56 0.94 -21.70
N HIS A 375 16.07 -0.16 -21.18
CA HIS A 375 15.56 -1.52 -21.45
C HIS A 375 15.82 -2.52 -20.32
N THR A 376 16.41 -2.13 -19.19
CA THR A 376 16.75 -3.04 -18.08
C THR A 376 15.95 -2.77 -16.80
N ALA A 377 15.90 -3.72 -15.89
CA ALA A 377 15.28 -3.49 -14.58
C ALA A 377 16.14 -2.57 -13.69
N GLU A 378 17.41 -2.35 -14.02
CA GLU A 378 18.24 -1.37 -13.33
C GLU A 378 18.00 0.07 -13.79
N ASP A 379 17.89 0.30 -15.11
CA ASP A 379 17.72 1.67 -15.64
C ASP A 379 16.30 2.22 -15.41
N ILE A 380 15.31 1.36 -15.17
CA ILE A 380 13.92 1.77 -14.91
C ILE A 380 13.79 2.63 -13.64
N VAL A 381 14.71 2.44 -12.69
CA VAL A 381 14.72 3.09 -11.38
C VAL A 381 14.91 4.60 -11.53
N THR A 382 15.74 5.04 -12.48
CA THR A 382 16.05 6.46 -12.74
C THR A 382 15.46 7.01 -14.03
N ALA A 383 14.88 6.15 -14.89
CA ALA A 383 14.30 6.59 -16.16
C ALA A 383 13.26 7.71 -15.99
N GLU A 384 13.31 8.73 -16.84
CA GLU A 384 12.27 9.77 -16.85
C GLU A 384 11.11 9.32 -17.75
N PHE A 385 9.89 9.36 -17.21
CA PHE A 385 8.67 8.96 -17.94
C PHE A 385 7.99 10.19 -18.52
N ASP A 386 7.77 10.21 -19.83
CA ASP A 386 6.99 11.20 -20.55
C ASP A 386 5.51 10.80 -20.51
N TYR A 387 4.76 11.36 -19.55
CA TYR A 387 3.33 11.06 -19.35
C TYR A 387 2.47 11.46 -20.57
N SER A 388 2.92 12.38 -21.44
CA SER A 388 2.23 12.74 -22.68
C SER A 388 2.17 11.60 -23.70
N ARG A 389 2.93 10.52 -23.46
CA ARG A 389 2.96 9.30 -24.29
C ARG A 389 1.85 8.32 -23.93
N LEU A 390 1.26 8.44 -22.74
CA LEU A 390 0.35 7.43 -22.18
C LEU A 390 -0.99 7.34 -22.91
N ASP A 391 -1.56 8.44 -23.38
CA ASP A 391 -2.94 8.48 -23.93
C ASP A 391 -3.01 8.99 -25.38
N ARG A 392 -2.07 8.60 -26.23
CA ARG A 392 -2.02 9.07 -27.63
C ARG A 392 -3.01 8.34 -28.52
N ASN A 393 -3.69 9.09 -29.39
CA ASN A 393 -4.71 8.55 -30.30
C ASN A 393 -4.18 7.50 -31.28
N ASN A 394 -2.89 7.57 -31.65
CA ASN A 394 -2.23 6.60 -32.54
C ASN A 394 -1.57 5.43 -31.79
N SER A 395 -1.67 5.37 -30.46
CA SER A 395 -1.14 4.25 -29.68
C SER A 395 -2.12 3.08 -29.65
N ALA A 396 -1.60 1.86 -29.77
CA ALA A 396 -2.39 0.64 -29.55
C ALA A 396 -2.79 0.48 -28.09
N ILE A 397 -1.98 0.99 -27.15
CA ILE A 397 -2.23 0.92 -25.72
C ILE A 397 -2.31 2.32 -25.16
N ARG A 398 -3.44 2.65 -24.55
CA ARG A 398 -3.71 3.96 -23.96
C ARG A 398 -3.95 3.81 -22.46
N ILE A 399 -3.33 4.67 -21.67
CA ILE A 399 -3.54 4.78 -20.23
C ILE A 399 -4.07 6.18 -19.95
N ARG A 400 -5.32 6.26 -19.53
CA ARG A 400 -6.02 7.51 -19.28
C ARG A 400 -6.15 7.70 -17.77
N LEU A 401 -5.37 8.63 -17.24
CA LEU A 401 -5.30 8.97 -15.82
C LEU A 401 -6.42 9.95 -15.43
N SER A 402 -6.67 10.08 -14.12
CA SER A 402 -7.75 10.89 -13.54
C SER A 402 -9.12 10.63 -14.18
N SER A 403 -9.36 9.37 -14.53
CA SER A 403 -10.52 8.89 -15.28
C SER A 403 -11.20 7.74 -14.54
N THR A 404 -12.19 8.11 -13.74
CA THR A 404 -12.90 7.15 -12.88
C THR A 404 -14.02 6.49 -13.65
N ALA A 405 -13.96 5.16 -13.85
CA ALA A 405 -15.09 4.41 -14.39
C ALA A 405 -16.29 4.54 -13.44
N VAL A 406 -17.47 4.78 -14.01
CA VAL A 406 -18.73 4.99 -13.26
C VAL A 406 -19.85 4.05 -13.72
N ARG A 407 -19.69 3.40 -14.88
CA ARG A 407 -20.64 2.41 -15.38
C ARG A 407 -19.99 1.44 -16.35
N VAL A 408 -20.35 0.17 -16.24
CA VAL A 408 -19.96 -0.92 -17.14
C VAL A 408 -21.21 -1.77 -17.39
N ARG A 409 -21.57 -1.96 -18.66
CA ARG A 409 -22.73 -2.77 -19.06
C ARG A 409 -22.53 -3.45 -20.39
N HIS A 410 -23.26 -4.52 -20.66
CA HIS A 410 -23.28 -5.14 -21.98
C HIS A 410 -24.04 -4.26 -22.99
N ALA A 411 -23.60 -4.29 -24.25
CA ALA A 411 -24.36 -3.72 -25.37
C ALA A 411 -25.43 -4.71 -25.84
N GLY A 412 -26.48 -4.89 -25.02
CA GLY A 412 -27.54 -5.87 -25.24
C GLY A 412 -27.61 -6.93 -24.13
N ASP A 413 -28.13 -8.10 -24.46
CA ASP A 413 -28.26 -9.20 -23.49
C ASP A 413 -26.88 -9.75 -23.07
N PRO A 414 -26.57 -9.84 -21.76
CA PRO A 414 -25.26 -10.28 -21.27
C PRO A 414 -24.78 -11.65 -21.78
N ALA A 415 -25.69 -12.58 -22.10
CA ALA A 415 -25.34 -13.92 -22.55
C ALA A 415 -24.92 -13.95 -24.03
N SER A 416 -25.35 -12.99 -24.84
CA SER A 416 -25.11 -12.96 -26.30
C SER A 416 -24.31 -11.75 -26.79
N ALA A 417 -24.17 -10.71 -25.95
CA ALA A 417 -23.49 -9.47 -26.28
C ALA A 417 -22.07 -9.68 -26.80
N LYS A 418 -21.74 -8.93 -27.86
CA LYS A 418 -20.39 -8.92 -28.47
C LYS A 418 -19.52 -7.79 -27.94
N GLU A 419 -20.13 -6.81 -27.28
CA GLU A 419 -19.45 -5.63 -26.77
C GLU A 419 -19.98 -5.23 -25.40
N VAL A 420 -19.19 -4.44 -24.70
CA VAL A 420 -19.50 -3.74 -23.46
C VAL A 420 -19.36 -2.24 -23.67
N GLU A 421 -20.23 -1.47 -23.02
CA GLU A 421 -20.15 -0.01 -22.92
C GLU A 421 -19.57 0.36 -21.56
N ILE A 422 -18.54 1.21 -21.57
CA ILE A 422 -17.89 1.72 -20.37
C ILE A 422 -18.03 3.23 -20.35
N SER A 423 -18.64 3.75 -19.28
CA SER A 423 -18.71 5.19 -19.03
C SER A 423 -17.76 5.57 -17.90
N TYR A 424 -17.01 6.66 -18.08
CA TYR A 424 -16.05 7.17 -17.11
C TYR A 424 -16.15 8.68 -16.96
N ALA A 425 -15.84 9.20 -15.77
CA ALA A 425 -15.82 10.62 -15.49
C ALA A 425 -14.38 11.16 -15.53
N ARG A 426 -14.20 12.31 -16.16
CA ARG A 426 -12.93 13.04 -16.22
C ARG A 426 -13.22 14.54 -16.33
N GLU A 427 -12.56 15.36 -15.52
CA GLU A 427 -12.72 16.83 -15.53
C GLU A 427 -14.19 17.28 -15.55
N LYS A 428 -15.01 16.74 -14.63
CA LYS A 428 -16.45 17.02 -14.47
C LYS A 428 -17.37 16.62 -15.64
N ARG A 429 -16.82 16.01 -16.69
CA ARG A 429 -17.59 15.46 -17.83
C ARG A 429 -17.64 13.94 -17.73
N THR A 430 -18.64 13.34 -18.37
CA THR A 430 -18.77 11.88 -18.50
C THR A 430 -18.56 11.49 -19.95
N TYR A 431 -17.75 10.48 -20.18
CA TYR A 431 -17.40 9.98 -21.50
C TYR A 431 -17.81 8.52 -21.64
N ASN A 432 -18.04 8.05 -22.87
CA ASN A 432 -18.41 6.67 -23.16
C ASN A 432 -17.51 6.07 -24.24
N VAL A 433 -17.08 4.83 -24.03
CA VAL A 433 -16.31 4.00 -24.98
C VAL A 433 -16.95 2.62 -25.11
N ARG A 434 -16.61 1.88 -26.18
CA ARG A 434 -17.00 0.48 -26.38
C ARG A 434 -15.79 -0.45 -26.37
N ALA A 435 -15.98 -1.69 -25.98
CA ALA A 435 -14.96 -2.72 -26.11
C ALA A 435 -15.54 -4.11 -26.36
N LYS A 436 -14.76 -5.01 -26.99
CA LYS A 436 -15.15 -6.44 -27.15
C LYS A 436 -15.21 -7.16 -25.80
N GLY A 437 -14.38 -6.76 -24.84
CA GLY A 437 -14.42 -7.23 -23.45
C GLY A 437 -13.87 -6.19 -22.47
N THR A 438 -14.06 -6.45 -21.18
CA THR A 438 -13.47 -5.60 -20.14
C THR A 438 -12.97 -6.41 -18.95
N VAL A 439 -11.85 -5.95 -18.37
CA VAL A 439 -11.33 -6.43 -17.09
C VAL A 439 -11.53 -5.36 -16.03
N LEU A 440 -12.26 -5.71 -14.97
CA LEU A 440 -12.40 -4.89 -13.78
C LEU A 440 -11.27 -5.22 -12.81
N ALA A 441 -10.17 -4.47 -12.90
CA ALA A 441 -9.00 -4.55 -12.03
C ALA A 441 -9.06 -3.55 -10.84
N CYS A 442 -10.23 -2.95 -10.60
CA CYS A 442 -10.51 -2.05 -9.48
C CYS A 442 -11.00 -2.82 -8.23
N TRP A 443 -11.14 -2.14 -7.10
CA TRP A 443 -11.57 -2.77 -5.84
C TRP A 443 -12.92 -3.49 -5.99
N ASN A 444 -13.00 -4.73 -5.52
CA ASN A 444 -14.18 -5.58 -5.69
C ASN A 444 -15.45 -4.92 -5.16
N MET A 445 -15.35 -4.24 -4.02
CA MET A 445 -16.48 -3.55 -3.38
C MET A 445 -17.10 -2.42 -4.24
N MET A 446 -16.36 -1.88 -5.21
CA MET A 446 -16.87 -0.85 -6.13
C MET A 446 -17.64 -1.43 -7.31
N ILE A 447 -17.31 -2.66 -7.73
CA ILE A 447 -17.86 -3.30 -8.93
C ILE A 447 -19.40 -3.35 -8.95
N PRO A 448 -20.12 -3.65 -7.84
CA PRO A 448 -21.58 -3.63 -7.82
C PRO A 448 -22.22 -2.28 -8.16
N TYR A 449 -21.48 -1.17 -7.98
CA TYR A 449 -21.93 0.18 -8.34
C TYR A 449 -21.59 0.53 -9.80
N LEU A 450 -20.55 -0.11 -10.36
CA LEU A 450 -20.18 0.04 -11.77
C LEU A 450 -21.05 -0.81 -12.69
N CYS A 451 -21.34 -2.06 -12.30
CA CYS A 451 -22.06 -3.03 -13.11
C CYS A 451 -23.33 -3.52 -12.41
N ALA A 452 -24.44 -2.81 -12.67
CA ALA A 452 -25.73 -3.13 -12.09
C ALA A 452 -26.32 -4.46 -12.60
N GLU A 453 -25.84 -4.97 -13.74
CA GLU A 453 -26.31 -6.21 -14.38
C GLU A 453 -25.83 -7.48 -13.67
N LEU A 454 -24.84 -7.39 -12.77
CA LEU A 454 -24.31 -8.55 -12.07
C LEU A 454 -25.38 -9.26 -11.22
N PRO A 455 -25.35 -10.60 -11.13
CA PRO A 455 -26.21 -11.34 -10.21
C PRO A 455 -26.03 -10.90 -8.75
N ASP A 456 -27.11 -10.91 -7.97
CA ASP A 456 -27.08 -10.43 -6.59
C ASP A 456 -26.12 -11.23 -5.70
N ILE A 457 -26.02 -12.54 -5.90
CA ILE A 457 -25.07 -13.38 -5.17
C ILE A 457 -23.61 -12.96 -5.42
N GLN A 458 -23.30 -12.55 -6.65
CA GLN A 458 -21.98 -12.05 -7.00
C GLN A 458 -21.74 -10.66 -6.40
N LYS A 459 -22.74 -9.78 -6.44
CA LYS A 459 -22.66 -8.45 -5.81
C LYS A 459 -22.45 -8.54 -4.30
N GLN A 460 -23.12 -9.49 -3.62
CA GLN A 460 -22.94 -9.72 -2.19
C GLN A 460 -21.52 -10.22 -1.89
N ALA A 461 -21.03 -11.18 -2.67
CA ALA A 461 -19.67 -11.70 -2.54
C ALA A 461 -18.59 -10.62 -2.76
N LEU A 462 -18.79 -9.74 -3.76
CA LEU A 462 -17.92 -8.60 -4.06
C LEU A 462 -17.83 -7.58 -2.90
N ARG A 463 -18.85 -7.48 -2.06
CA ARG A 463 -18.90 -6.56 -0.89
C ARG A 463 -18.36 -7.18 0.39
N TYR A 464 -18.00 -8.47 0.38
CA TYR A 464 -17.70 -9.21 1.60
C TYR A 464 -16.46 -8.69 2.34
N GLY A 465 -15.36 -8.49 1.59
CA GLY A 465 -14.08 -8.03 2.14
C GLY A 465 -14.13 -6.55 2.51
N ALA A 466 -13.61 -6.22 3.70
CA ALA A 466 -13.36 -4.83 4.09
C ALA A 466 -11.88 -4.53 3.86
N LYS A 467 -11.59 -3.59 2.94
CA LYS A 467 -10.20 -3.21 2.65
C LYS A 467 -9.49 -2.73 3.92
N VAL A 468 -8.23 -3.13 4.05
CA VAL A 468 -7.41 -2.85 5.23
C VAL A 468 -6.81 -1.44 5.13
N PRO A 469 -7.11 -0.50 6.04
CA PRO A 469 -6.53 0.83 6.00
C PRO A 469 -5.04 0.83 6.37
N PHE A 470 -4.24 1.60 5.65
CA PHE A 470 -2.80 1.72 5.93
C PHE A 470 -2.25 3.10 5.56
N VAL A 471 -1.19 3.53 6.22
CA VAL A 471 -0.51 4.80 5.94
C VAL A 471 1.00 4.59 5.91
N TYR A 472 1.62 5.08 4.83
CA TYR A 472 3.06 5.28 4.73
C TYR A 472 3.37 6.78 4.71
N SER A 473 4.02 7.26 5.76
CA SER A 473 4.55 8.62 5.81
C SER A 473 6.04 8.58 5.49
N VAL A 474 6.47 9.44 4.56
CA VAL A 474 7.86 9.56 4.13
C VAL A 474 8.30 11.00 4.38
N VAL A 475 9.38 11.15 5.15
CA VAL A 475 9.90 12.45 5.57
C VAL A 475 11.29 12.62 4.99
N ALA A 476 11.46 13.57 4.09
CA ALA A 476 12.76 13.90 3.55
C ALA A 476 13.49 14.84 4.52
N VAL A 477 14.71 14.48 4.92
CA VAL A 477 15.53 15.24 5.86
C VAL A 477 16.89 15.60 5.24
N LYS A 478 17.45 16.73 5.68
CA LYS A 478 18.74 17.24 5.17
C LYS A 478 19.92 16.30 5.40
N ASN A 479 19.87 15.53 6.49
CA ASN A 479 20.92 14.62 6.93
C ASN A 479 20.34 13.63 7.96
N TRP A 480 21.09 12.58 8.32
CA TRP A 480 20.68 11.60 9.34
C TRP A 480 21.62 11.52 10.54
N LYS A 481 22.32 12.62 10.84
CA LYS A 481 23.21 12.73 12.00
C LYS A 481 22.53 12.35 13.31
N ALA A 482 21.26 12.71 13.50
CA ALA A 482 20.56 12.38 14.75
C ALA A 482 20.43 10.88 14.99
N PHE A 483 20.15 10.10 13.93
CA PHE A 483 20.13 8.63 14.00
C PHE A 483 21.52 8.08 14.31
N HIS A 484 22.54 8.61 13.63
CA HIS A 484 23.94 8.22 13.86
C HIS A 484 24.40 8.52 15.30
N THR A 485 24.15 9.72 15.81
CA THR A 485 24.49 10.15 17.18
C THR A 485 23.82 9.26 18.24
N LEU A 486 22.57 8.88 18.01
CA LEU A 486 21.83 7.98 18.89
C LEU A 486 22.22 6.50 18.71
N GLY A 487 22.99 6.17 17.66
CA GLY A 487 23.36 4.79 17.34
C GLY A 487 22.17 3.92 16.92
N ILE A 488 21.15 4.50 16.28
CA ILE A 488 19.92 3.82 15.89
C ILE A 488 19.64 3.94 14.39
N GLN A 489 18.94 2.97 13.82
CA GLN A 489 18.43 2.99 12.44
C GLN A 489 16.91 2.84 12.35
N ARG A 490 16.28 2.22 13.36
CA ARG A 490 14.83 1.97 13.41
C ARG A 490 14.33 2.01 14.85
N VAL A 491 13.10 2.48 15.03
CA VAL A 491 12.41 2.60 16.31
C VAL A 491 11.00 2.01 16.20
N SER A 492 10.68 1.07 17.09
CA SER A 492 9.31 0.60 17.33
C SER A 492 8.65 1.48 18.39
N SER A 493 7.48 2.03 18.10
CA SER A 493 6.81 3.02 18.96
C SER A 493 5.35 2.61 19.22
N PRO A 494 5.08 1.54 20.00
CA PRO A 494 3.77 0.90 20.03
C PRO A 494 2.61 1.77 20.52
N GLY A 495 2.85 2.82 21.32
CA GLY A 495 1.79 3.75 21.77
C GLY A 495 1.79 5.10 21.03
N MET A 496 2.70 5.31 20.07
CA MET A 496 2.75 6.56 19.29
C MET A 496 1.85 6.50 18.05
N TYR A 497 1.63 7.67 17.45
CA TYR A 497 0.76 7.83 16.27
C TYR A 497 1.21 6.99 15.06
N HIS A 498 2.52 6.95 14.78
CA HIS A 498 3.12 5.95 13.90
C HIS A 498 3.78 4.86 14.75
N THR A 499 3.52 3.59 14.43
CA THR A 499 4.04 2.46 15.22
C THR A 499 5.49 2.11 14.86
N GLY A 500 5.97 2.56 13.70
CA GLY A 500 7.35 2.40 13.26
C GLY A 500 7.95 3.69 12.70
N VAL A 501 9.22 3.92 12.98
CA VAL A 501 10.06 4.99 12.42
C VAL A 501 11.41 4.39 12.04
N GLY A 502 11.95 4.70 10.87
CA GLY A 502 13.29 4.24 10.50
C GLY A 502 13.89 4.97 9.32
N LEU A 503 15.21 4.86 9.18
CA LEU A 503 15.89 5.24 7.95
C LEU A 503 15.41 4.36 6.79
N ASP A 504 15.33 4.93 5.60
CA ASP A 504 15.03 4.17 4.39
C ASP A 504 16.07 3.08 4.13
N GLN A 505 15.68 2.01 3.43
CA GLN A 505 16.55 0.86 3.24
C GLN A 505 17.71 1.20 2.27
N PRO A 506 18.95 0.74 2.53
CA PRO A 506 20.11 1.16 1.76
C PRO A 506 20.22 0.32 0.48
N VAL A 507 19.40 0.63 -0.53
CA VAL A 507 19.40 -0.08 -1.81
C VAL A 507 19.89 0.83 -2.95
N SER A 508 20.90 0.38 -3.69
CA SER A 508 21.47 1.11 -4.83
C SER A 508 21.38 0.27 -6.11
N ILE A 509 20.62 0.74 -7.10
CA ILE A 509 20.35 0.01 -8.35
C ILE A 509 20.60 0.92 -9.54
N GLY A 510 21.38 0.43 -10.51
CA GLY A 510 21.77 1.23 -11.68
C GLY A 510 22.44 2.54 -11.27
N ASP A 511 21.93 3.65 -11.80
CA ASP A 511 22.40 5.00 -11.51
C ASP A 511 21.86 5.58 -10.19
N TYR A 512 20.85 4.94 -9.58
CA TYR A 512 20.37 5.35 -8.27
C TYR A 512 21.32 4.88 -7.17
N LYS A 513 21.71 5.81 -6.28
CA LYS A 513 22.54 5.54 -5.10
C LYS A 513 21.82 5.98 -3.84
N CYS A 514 21.64 5.05 -2.90
CA CYS A 514 21.13 5.36 -1.57
C CYS A 514 22.09 6.30 -0.81
N SER A 515 21.59 6.92 0.26
CA SER A 515 22.40 7.75 1.15
C SER A 515 23.44 6.90 1.90
N GLN A 516 24.67 7.38 1.98
CA GLN A 516 25.83 6.62 2.44
C GLN A 516 26.40 7.13 3.76
N THR A 517 26.45 8.46 3.96
CA THR A 517 27.07 9.07 5.15
C THR A 517 26.07 9.92 5.92
N PRO A 518 26.24 10.09 7.26
CA PRO A 518 25.32 10.86 8.09
C PRO A 518 25.05 12.29 7.65
N ASP A 519 25.96 12.91 6.90
CA ASP A 519 25.84 14.26 6.34
C ASP A 519 24.89 14.35 5.13
N GLU A 520 24.60 13.22 4.48
CA GLU A 520 23.79 13.18 3.27
C GLU A 520 22.29 13.19 3.57
N PRO A 521 21.47 13.82 2.71
CA PRO A 521 20.02 13.80 2.87
C PRO A 521 19.49 12.37 2.72
N ILE A 522 18.41 12.07 3.45
CA ILE A 522 17.80 10.74 3.45
C ILE A 522 16.29 10.84 3.66
N LEU A 523 15.58 9.74 3.44
CA LEU A 523 14.18 9.59 3.78
C LEU A 523 14.04 8.84 5.11
N ILE A 524 13.15 9.32 5.96
CA ILE A 524 12.65 8.61 7.14
C ILE A 524 11.30 7.99 6.77
N ARG A 525 11.16 6.69 7.00
CA ARG A 525 9.97 5.90 6.77
C ARG A 525 9.20 5.75 8.07
N MET A 526 7.91 6.10 8.06
CA MET A 526 7.02 5.93 9.19
C MET A 526 5.74 5.20 8.77
N THR A 527 5.28 4.27 9.59
CA THR A 527 4.10 3.44 9.30
C THR A 527 3.00 3.65 10.33
N ARG A 528 1.76 3.67 9.85
CA ARG A 528 0.59 3.76 10.72
C ARG A 528 -0.54 2.88 10.18
N THR A 529 -1.24 2.25 11.11
CA THR A 529 -2.41 1.41 10.86
C THR A 529 -3.59 1.99 11.63
N PRO A 530 -4.51 2.69 10.97
CA PRO A 530 -5.76 3.12 11.58
C PRO A 530 -6.67 1.90 11.82
N CYS A 531 -6.97 1.62 13.09
CA CYS A 531 -7.88 0.56 13.52
C CYS A 531 -8.55 0.95 14.84
N MET A 532 -9.55 0.17 15.28
CA MET A 532 -10.27 0.40 16.54
C MET A 532 -10.30 -0.90 17.35
N PRO A 533 -9.24 -1.18 18.14
CA PRO A 533 -9.15 -2.40 18.93
C PRO A 533 -10.40 -2.67 19.78
N GLY A 534 -10.82 -3.93 19.86
CA GLY A 534 -12.00 -4.37 20.59
C GLY A 534 -13.26 -4.61 19.75
N LEU A 535 -13.27 -4.19 18.48
CA LEU A 535 -14.31 -4.58 17.51
C LEU A 535 -13.90 -5.80 16.67
N PRO A 536 -14.83 -6.47 15.98
CA PRO A 536 -14.48 -7.42 14.92
C PRO A 536 -13.57 -6.78 13.86
N GLU A 537 -12.61 -7.53 13.31
CA GLU A 537 -11.57 -6.97 12.41
C GLU A 537 -12.14 -6.09 11.29
N ARG A 538 -13.16 -6.57 10.57
CA ARG A 538 -13.77 -5.80 9.46
C ARG A 538 -14.38 -4.48 9.94
N ASP A 539 -14.86 -4.40 11.17
CA ASP A 539 -15.38 -3.16 11.74
C ASP A 539 -14.25 -2.24 12.20
N GLN A 540 -13.13 -2.78 12.70
CA GLN A 540 -11.92 -2.01 12.94
C GLN A 540 -11.42 -1.35 11.65
N HIS A 541 -11.37 -2.10 10.54
CA HIS A 541 -10.98 -1.58 9.23
C HIS A 541 -11.95 -0.48 8.75
N ARG A 542 -13.27 -0.64 8.92
CA ARG A 542 -14.25 0.39 8.56
C ARG A 542 -14.09 1.66 9.39
N ALA A 543 -13.86 1.53 10.69
CA ALA A 543 -13.59 2.66 11.58
C ALA A 543 -12.30 3.39 11.18
N GLY A 544 -11.21 2.64 10.97
CA GLY A 544 -9.92 3.18 10.53
C GLY A 544 -10.00 3.88 9.17
N ARG A 545 -10.80 3.35 8.24
CA ARG A 545 -11.09 4.02 6.95
C ARG A 545 -11.78 5.38 7.16
N GLY A 546 -12.80 5.43 8.01
CA GLY A 546 -13.53 6.67 8.30
C GLY A 546 -12.63 7.73 8.95
N GLU A 547 -11.80 7.31 9.90
CA GLU A 547 -10.80 8.17 10.52
C GLU A 547 -9.79 8.70 9.49
N LEU A 548 -9.27 7.83 8.62
CA LEU A 548 -8.24 8.21 7.65
C LEU A 548 -8.76 9.17 6.56
N LEU A 549 -10.01 9.00 6.11
CA LEU A 549 -10.64 9.90 5.14
C LEU A 549 -10.90 11.30 5.72
N SER A 550 -11.11 11.42 7.03
CA SER A 550 -11.36 12.70 7.71
C SER A 550 -10.09 13.36 8.27
N THR A 551 -8.96 12.66 8.27
CA THR A 551 -7.70 13.18 8.80
C THR A 551 -7.01 14.10 7.79
N SER A 552 -6.73 15.34 8.20
CA SER A 552 -6.01 16.34 7.39
C SER A 552 -4.50 16.06 7.32
N PHE A 553 -3.83 16.62 6.30
CA PHE A 553 -2.38 16.63 6.22
C PHE A 553 -1.74 17.27 7.47
N GLN A 554 -2.29 18.39 7.92
CA GLN A 554 -1.77 19.16 9.06
C GLN A 554 -1.76 18.32 10.34
N THR A 555 -2.76 17.44 10.51
CA THR A 555 -2.79 16.48 11.61
C THR A 555 -1.63 15.49 11.49
N PHE A 556 -1.38 14.93 10.31
CA PHE A 556 -0.23 14.05 10.08
C PHE A 556 1.10 14.76 10.32
N GLU A 557 1.30 15.94 9.71
CA GLU A 557 2.53 16.71 9.85
C GLU A 557 2.85 17.01 11.31
N ARG A 558 1.86 17.45 12.09
CA ARG A 558 2.03 17.69 13.53
C ARG A 558 2.48 16.44 14.26
N ASN A 559 1.80 15.31 14.06
CA ASN A 559 2.15 14.05 14.72
C ASN A 559 3.52 13.52 14.29
N ILE A 560 3.90 13.71 13.02
CA ILE A 560 5.24 13.38 12.51
C ILE A 560 6.30 14.21 13.21
N ARG A 561 6.12 15.54 13.25
CA ARG A 561 7.08 16.47 13.88
C ARG A 561 7.21 16.20 15.39
N ASP A 562 6.09 16.02 16.09
CA ASP A 562 6.07 15.67 17.52
C ASP A 562 6.82 14.37 17.78
N GLN A 563 6.46 13.31 17.05
CA GLN A 563 7.05 12.00 17.24
C GLN A 563 8.55 11.98 16.92
N LEU A 564 8.98 12.59 15.81
CA LEU A 564 10.40 12.68 15.48
C LEU A 564 11.17 13.53 16.49
N SER A 565 10.59 14.64 16.97
CA SER A 565 11.20 15.47 18.01
C SER A 565 11.42 14.69 19.31
N ARG A 566 10.39 13.98 19.79
CA ARG A 566 10.46 13.18 21.03
C ARG A 566 11.46 12.03 20.93
N ILE A 567 11.61 11.43 19.75
CA ILE A 567 12.53 10.31 19.53
C ILE A 567 13.97 10.79 19.30
N LEU A 568 14.18 11.87 18.52
CA LEU A 568 15.48 12.18 17.91
C LEU A 568 16.16 13.45 18.43
N SER A 569 15.48 14.29 19.23
CA SER A 569 16.04 15.57 19.73
C SER A 569 17.32 15.41 20.55
N ALA A 570 17.44 14.33 21.34
CA ALA A 570 18.67 13.99 22.07
C ALA A 570 19.86 13.68 21.14
N GLY A 571 19.59 13.32 19.88
CA GLY A 571 20.60 13.19 18.81
C GLY A 571 20.89 14.50 18.07
N GLY A 572 20.23 15.59 18.45
CA GLY A 572 20.36 16.91 17.83
C GLY A 572 19.33 17.21 16.74
N PHE A 573 18.32 16.35 16.52
CA PHE A 573 17.27 16.60 15.52
C PHE A 573 16.39 17.79 15.90
N ASP A 574 16.09 18.63 14.93
CA ASP A 574 15.12 19.73 15.05
C ASP A 574 14.14 19.65 13.86
N PRO A 575 12.84 19.36 14.10
CA PRO A 575 11.87 19.22 13.01
C PRO A 575 11.69 20.49 12.18
N ALA A 576 11.91 21.69 12.75
CA ALA A 576 11.79 22.96 12.03
C ALA A 576 12.98 23.20 11.08
N ARG A 577 14.16 22.69 11.46
CA ARG A 577 15.41 22.88 10.71
C ARG A 577 15.68 21.76 9.70
N ASP A 578 15.35 20.52 10.06
CA ASP A 578 15.89 19.34 9.40
C ASP A 578 14.92 18.70 8.38
N ILE A 579 13.61 18.93 8.52
CA ILE A 579 12.59 18.40 7.60
C ILE A 579 12.48 19.31 6.36
N GLU A 580 12.65 18.72 5.18
CA GLU A 580 12.55 19.40 3.88
C GLU A 580 11.20 19.20 3.22
N ALA A 581 10.67 17.98 3.29
CA ALA A 581 9.38 17.62 2.69
C ALA A 581 8.75 16.44 3.41
N ILE A 582 7.43 16.36 3.35
CA ILE A 582 6.65 15.25 3.88
C ILE A 582 5.66 14.80 2.81
N THR A 583 5.60 13.49 2.59
CA THR A 583 4.55 12.84 1.82
C THR A 583 3.83 11.82 2.70
N VAL A 584 2.51 11.92 2.79
CA VAL A 584 1.66 10.98 3.51
C VAL A 584 0.84 10.22 2.47
N ASN A 585 1.22 8.98 2.20
CA ASN A 585 0.39 8.09 1.39
C ASN A 585 -0.66 7.45 2.27
N ARG A 586 -1.88 8.00 2.23
CA ARG A 586 -3.04 7.40 2.91
C ARG A 586 -3.73 6.40 2.00
N TRP A 587 -4.02 5.23 2.53
CA TRP A 587 -4.79 4.19 1.85
C TRP A 587 -5.97 3.76 2.73
N PRO A 588 -7.10 4.50 2.67
CA PRO A 588 -8.34 4.08 3.35
C PRO A 588 -8.87 2.74 2.83
N HIS A 589 -8.46 2.36 1.61
CA HIS A 589 -8.72 1.08 0.97
C HIS A 589 -7.39 0.43 0.57
N GLY A 590 -6.60 0.03 1.57
CA GLY A 590 -5.27 -0.52 1.41
C GLY A 590 -5.24 -1.96 0.90
N TYR A 591 -4.81 -2.87 1.77
CA TYR A 591 -4.65 -4.28 1.43
C TYR A 591 -5.98 -4.95 1.10
N ALA A 592 -5.92 -6.01 0.30
CA ALA A 592 -7.02 -6.96 0.21
C ALA A 592 -7.25 -7.60 1.59
N TYR A 593 -8.51 -7.86 1.92
CA TYR A 593 -8.86 -8.53 3.16
C TYR A 593 -8.50 -10.01 3.05
N GLU A 594 -7.69 -10.51 3.98
CA GLU A 594 -7.46 -11.94 4.18
C GLU A 594 -8.54 -12.48 5.10
N TYR A 595 -9.03 -13.70 4.84
CA TYR A 595 -10.03 -14.31 5.71
C TYR A 595 -9.46 -14.58 7.09
N ASN A 596 -10.24 -14.24 8.11
CA ASN A 596 -9.84 -14.34 9.50
C ASN A 596 -10.65 -15.42 10.23
N PRO A 597 -10.02 -16.50 10.72
CA PRO A 597 -10.71 -17.62 11.33
C PRO A 597 -11.47 -17.28 12.62
N LEU A 598 -11.26 -16.10 13.22
CA LEU A 598 -12.02 -15.62 14.38
C LEU A 598 -13.46 -15.25 14.04
N TRP A 599 -13.71 -14.79 12.81
CA TRP A 599 -15.03 -14.26 12.39
C TRP A 599 -15.56 -14.84 11.09
N ASP A 600 -14.66 -15.34 10.24
CA ASP A 600 -15.03 -15.85 8.94
C ASP A 600 -15.27 -17.37 9.00
N PRO A 601 -16.34 -17.86 8.32
CA PRO A 601 -16.59 -19.28 8.16
C PRO A 601 -15.43 -20.03 7.49
N ASP A 602 -15.32 -21.31 7.80
CA ASP A 602 -14.50 -22.24 7.03
C ASP A 602 -15.32 -22.69 5.80
N TRP A 603 -15.22 -21.94 4.70
CA TRP A 603 -15.96 -22.24 3.48
C TRP A 603 -15.34 -23.43 2.73
N PRO A 604 -16.17 -24.28 2.09
CA PRO A 604 -15.68 -25.22 1.09
C PRO A 604 -14.99 -24.52 -0.08
N ASP A 605 -14.08 -25.24 -0.73
CA ASP A 605 -13.38 -24.76 -1.92
C ASP A 605 -14.37 -24.31 -3.01
N GLY A 606 -14.08 -23.17 -3.64
CA GLY A 606 -14.94 -22.58 -4.67
C GLY A 606 -16.19 -21.85 -4.16
N LEU A 607 -16.47 -21.90 -2.86
CA LEU A 607 -17.60 -21.22 -2.23
C LEU A 607 -17.18 -20.03 -1.34
N ARG A 608 -15.89 -19.71 -1.28
CA ARG A 608 -15.41 -18.49 -0.61
C ARG A 608 -15.95 -17.26 -1.34
N PRO A 609 -16.17 -16.13 -0.63
CA PRO A 609 -16.62 -14.90 -1.26
C PRO A 609 -15.79 -14.46 -2.48
N CYS A 610 -14.46 -14.56 -2.43
CA CYS A 610 -13.58 -14.23 -3.56
C CYS A 610 -13.80 -15.14 -4.78
N ASP A 611 -14.06 -16.44 -4.57
CA ASP A 611 -14.34 -17.41 -5.64
C ASP A 611 -15.67 -17.12 -6.35
N ILE A 612 -16.72 -16.76 -5.58
CA ILE A 612 -18.02 -16.36 -6.13
C ILE A 612 -17.90 -15.00 -6.83
N ALA A 613 -17.23 -14.05 -6.18
CA ALA A 613 -17.09 -12.67 -6.66
C ALA A 613 -16.38 -12.60 -8.01
N ARG A 614 -15.32 -13.38 -8.22
CA ARG A 614 -14.42 -13.23 -9.36
C ARG A 614 -14.88 -13.89 -10.66
N LYS A 615 -16.01 -14.61 -10.64
CA LYS A 615 -16.55 -15.31 -11.82
C LYS A 615 -16.78 -14.33 -12.97
N ARG A 616 -16.38 -14.72 -14.19
CA ARG A 616 -16.72 -13.97 -15.40
C ARG A 616 -18.23 -13.79 -15.55
N PHE A 617 -18.65 -12.61 -15.97
CA PHE A 617 -20.03 -12.30 -16.32
C PHE A 617 -20.09 -11.79 -17.77
N GLY A 618 -20.48 -12.66 -18.71
CA GLY A 618 -20.48 -12.36 -20.14
C GLY A 618 -19.10 -11.93 -20.64
N ARG A 619 -19.00 -10.67 -21.07
CA ARG A 619 -17.76 -10.02 -21.57
C ARG A 619 -17.00 -9.25 -20.50
N ILE A 620 -17.32 -9.45 -19.23
CA ILE A 620 -16.73 -8.78 -18.06
C ILE A 620 -15.99 -9.81 -17.20
N ALA A 621 -14.69 -9.63 -16.99
CA ALA A 621 -13.89 -10.40 -16.03
C ALA A 621 -13.39 -9.50 -14.89
N ILE A 622 -13.03 -10.09 -13.75
CA ILE A 622 -12.64 -9.38 -12.51
C ILE A 622 -11.25 -9.84 -12.08
N ALA A 623 -10.33 -8.92 -11.81
CA ALA A 623 -8.90 -9.24 -11.72
C ALA A 623 -8.11 -8.59 -10.57
N ASN A 624 -8.72 -7.75 -9.73
CA ASN A 624 -8.01 -7.16 -8.60
C ASN A 624 -7.45 -8.24 -7.66
N SER A 625 -6.43 -7.94 -6.85
CA SER A 625 -5.94 -8.88 -5.82
C SER A 625 -7.02 -9.25 -4.78
N ASP A 626 -8.07 -8.43 -4.64
CA ASP A 626 -9.30 -8.77 -3.92
C ASP A 626 -9.95 -10.08 -4.43
N ALA A 627 -9.77 -10.44 -5.71
CA ALA A 627 -10.23 -11.71 -6.29
C ALA A 627 -9.42 -12.93 -5.81
N ALA A 628 -8.31 -12.72 -5.09
CA ALA A 628 -7.57 -13.76 -4.39
C ALA A 628 -7.79 -13.72 -2.86
N ALA A 629 -8.39 -12.65 -2.31
CA ALA A 629 -8.40 -12.36 -0.88
C ALA A 629 -6.98 -12.33 -0.27
N ALA A 630 -6.02 -11.79 -1.02
CA ALA A 630 -4.61 -11.72 -0.66
C ALA A 630 -3.98 -10.47 -1.30
N ALA A 631 -3.12 -9.76 -0.56
CA ALA A 631 -2.66 -8.42 -0.94
C ALA A 631 -1.28 -8.37 -1.60
N TYR A 632 -0.88 -9.46 -2.25
CA TYR A 632 0.47 -9.65 -2.77
C TYR A 632 0.58 -9.42 -4.29
N THR A 633 1.80 -9.14 -4.74
CA THR A 633 2.09 -8.75 -6.13
C THR A 633 1.85 -9.89 -7.12
N ASP A 634 2.31 -11.09 -6.77
CA ASP A 634 2.00 -12.34 -7.48
C ASP A 634 0.49 -12.55 -7.61
N GLN A 635 -0.27 -12.34 -6.53
CA GLN A 635 -1.72 -12.52 -6.55
C GLN A 635 -2.39 -11.53 -7.50
N ALA A 636 -1.92 -10.28 -7.56
CA ALA A 636 -2.41 -9.31 -8.54
C ALA A 636 -2.12 -9.75 -9.99
N ILE A 637 -0.94 -10.31 -10.26
CA ILE A 637 -0.54 -10.80 -11.58
C ILE A 637 -1.34 -12.05 -11.97
N ASP A 638 -1.53 -12.99 -11.05
CA ASP A 638 -2.29 -14.23 -11.28
C ASP A 638 -3.76 -13.97 -11.59
N GLN A 639 -4.38 -13.05 -10.84
CA GLN A 639 -5.77 -12.68 -11.10
C GLN A 639 -5.93 -11.96 -12.44
N ALA A 640 -4.92 -11.21 -12.88
CA ALA A 640 -4.87 -10.63 -14.21
C ALA A 640 -4.76 -11.68 -15.32
N TYR A 641 -3.82 -12.63 -15.18
CA TYR A 641 -3.66 -13.74 -16.12
C TYR A 641 -4.95 -14.56 -16.26
N ARG A 642 -5.56 -14.94 -15.12
CA ARG A 642 -6.84 -15.66 -15.09
C ARG A 642 -7.94 -14.88 -15.82
N ALA A 643 -8.13 -13.61 -15.49
CA ALA A 643 -9.20 -12.80 -16.07
C ALA A 643 -9.07 -12.66 -17.59
N VAL A 644 -7.84 -12.48 -18.10
CA VAL A 644 -7.59 -12.46 -19.55
C VAL A 644 -7.91 -13.82 -20.18
N ARG A 645 -7.50 -14.92 -19.54
CA ARG A 645 -7.78 -16.29 -19.99
C ARG A 645 -9.27 -16.62 -20.02
N GLU A 646 -10.04 -16.08 -19.09
CA GLU A 646 -11.49 -16.21 -19.04
C GLU A 646 -12.18 -15.43 -20.15
N LEU A 647 -11.63 -14.33 -20.66
CA LEU A 647 -12.23 -13.55 -21.76
C LEU A 647 -11.92 -14.10 -23.16
N ALA A 648 -10.86 -14.91 -23.26
CA ALA A 648 -10.38 -15.49 -24.51
C ALA A 648 -11.36 -16.48 -25.17
#